data_AF-R6MZ51-F1
#
_entry.id   AF-R6MZ51-F1
#
_cell.length_a   1.000
_cell.length_b   1.000
_cell.length_c   1.000
_cell.angle_alpha   90.00
_cell.angle_beta   90.00
_cell.angle_gamma   90.00
#
_symmetry.space_group_name_H-M   'P 1'
#
loop_
_entity.id
_entity.type
_entity.pdbx_description
1 polymer ?
#
loop_
_entity_poly.entity_id
_entity_poly.type
_entity_poly.pdbx_seq_one_letter_code
_entity_poly.pdbx_strand_id
1 'polypeptide(L)'
;MRLVTFDCEVFAHDWLVVFKDKESGRYTVVHNDNEELKQCINDDTIYFSFNGKHYDQFIIKAIAAGFTPEEVKAVNDYIVGGGQGWECPMLKDFYFRFNNVDIKDDMQMGLSLKAIEGNLGLSVEESTVPFDIDRALTEDELKETAKYCMHDVDTTEKLVELRKDYLKTKLNLGKRAGIPEIKALGATNAKLTAMMLRAERKEWNDGRNYVYPENLDLSVIPKSVLDFFETIHDLSIPDEQLFKTSFEIEIGGMPCKYAWGGVHGSLMGYYEETTEDRVIQNRDVSSLYPSLIEIYNYLSRNVPDPELFYAIKRDRIQAKHNGDKQTAKDLKLPLNTVSGAQENRYNDLYDPLPTRSLRISGQLFLTVLTMRLLNACKTIRLLNLNTDGLMYSIDKSELAFVDEIVHAWEAETKFELEVDDIQRVWIKDVNNLLIIKTNGEVKTVGGYLNYGVSVKGAWAINNNMVIVKKALIEYFVHGTPVEDTINDCDDIFQFQIIAKAGAKYREVYHLVDGEPVPVQKVNRVYATADKRYGKLFKVKAENNSTAKIEMLPEHCIIDNDNHLTIVEVDKQFYIDMAKKRVNDFLGIKPEKKKAIRRNKSMATTKSKNIYERLMCVRDEFAKIGIEKNGKNMQLTSKFFTLDDIVNKSRNLFHENRILPLDGFTKETATLTLLDVDNPGEKIIFEIPMREYLGNAAVTPVQAMGATVTYYRRYLYSLALDLAEKDELEEGFNHVAPERKAPAAPAQRQEVKAELTAPTDKATTLQIKGLKSVLKKLKDADPTKEEMIAQIAVQTKGFTEISKSDCEALITRITTMLEGSNE
;
A
#
# COMPACT_ATOMS: atom_id res chain seq x y z
N MET A 1 32.64 22.17 13.47
CA MET A 1 31.29 22.36 14.03
C MET A 1 31.05 21.30 15.07
N ARG A 2 30.46 21.69 16.20
CA ARG A 2 30.09 20.78 17.29
C ARG A 2 28.90 19.93 16.85
N LEU A 3 28.85 18.65 17.23
CA LEU A 3 27.74 17.75 16.89
C LEU A 3 26.96 17.39 18.16
N VAL A 4 25.65 17.59 18.14
CA VAL A 4 24.75 17.28 19.24
C VAL A 4 23.60 16.44 18.71
N THR A 5 23.22 15.39 19.42
CA THR A 5 21.98 14.65 19.16
C THR A 5 20.93 15.04 20.19
N PHE A 6 19.67 15.15 19.81
CA PHE A 6 18.61 15.55 20.71
C PHE A 6 17.26 14.92 20.37
N ASP A 7 16.37 14.93 21.36
CA ASP A 7 15.00 14.42 21.30
C ASP A 7 14.12 15.16 22.32
N CYS A 8 12.79 15.18 22.11
CA CYS A 8 11.84 15.93 22.93
C CYS A 8 10.67 15.05 23.40
N GLU A 9 10.27 15.22 24.67
CA GLU A 9 9.04 14.62 25.22
C GLU A 9 8.09 15.70 25.72
N VAL A 10 6.79 15.53 25.47
CA VAL A 10 5.76 16.55 25.78
C VAL A 10 4.53 15.91 26.45
N PHE A 11 4.17 16.43 27.62
CA PHE A 11 3.02 16.07 28.46
C PHE A 11 2.12 17.30 28.68
N ALA A 12 1.00 17.15 29.39
CA ALA A 12 0.05 18.24 29.62
C ALA A 12 0.67 19.48 30.27
N HIS A 13 1.52 19.29 31.29
CA HIS A 13 2.12 20.37 32.08
C HIS A 13 3.66 20.34 32.10
N ASP A 14 4.26 19.44 31.32
CA ASP A 14 5.70 19.23 31.30
C ASP A 14 6.18 19.01 29.88
N TRP A 15 7.35 19.55 29.58
CA TRP A 15 8.14 19.13 28.43
C TRP A 15 9.58 18.95 28.88
N LEU A 16 10.29 18.03 28.23
CA LEU A 16 11.73 17.90 28.38
C LEU A 16 12.41 17.80 27.02
N VAL A 17 13.64 18.31 26.97
CA VAL A 17 14.53 18.14 25.83
C VAL A 17 15.86 17.60 26.34
N VAL A 18 16.28 16.47 25.79
CA VAL A 18 17.57 15.88 26.09
C VAL A 18 18.52 16.16 24.94
N PHE A 19 19.68 16.72 25.24
CA PHE A 19 20.80 16.90 24.31
C PHE A 19 21.95 16.01 24.73
N LYS A 20 22.62 15.36 23.77
CA LYS A 20 23.88 14.66 23.98
C LYS A 20 24.95 15.24 23.08
N ASP A 21 26.02 15.71 23.71
CA ASP A 21 27.19 16.18 23.00
C ASP A 21 28.04 15.00 22.51
N LYS A 22 28.32 14.93 21.20
CA LYS A 22 29.00 13.78 20.60
C LYS A 22 30.43 13.59 21.11
N GLU A 23 31.15 14.68 21.36
CA GLU A 23 32.57 14.64 21.67
C GLU A 23 32.83 14.30 23.13
N SER A 24 32.10 14.93 24.05
CA SER A 24 32.21 14.70 25.49
C SER A 24 31.34 13.55 26.00
N GLY A 25 30.32 13.13 25.24
CA GLY A 25 29.31 12.16 25.68
C GLY A 25 28.36 12.68 26.76
N ARG A 26 28.41 13.98 27.08
CA ARG A 26 27.64 14.58 28.16
C ARG A 26 26.19 14.82 27.73
N TYR A 27 25.25 14.42 28.60
CA TYR A 27 23.84 14.79 28.48
C TYR A 27 23.55 16.12 29.15
N THR A 28 22.68 16.91 28.53
CA THR A 28 22.00 18.06 29.13
C THR A 28 20.49 17.78 29.05
N VAL A 29 19.81 17.79 30.20
CA VAL A 29 18.35 17.61 30.28
C VAL A 29 17.76 18.95 30.67
N VAL A 30 16.93 19.52 29.81
CA VAL A 30 16.20 20.76 30.06
C VAL A 30 14.74 20.42 30.30
N HIS A 31 14.16 20.88 31.42
CA HIS A 31 12.78 20.61 31.80
C HIS A 31 12.09 21.93 32.17
N ASN A 32 11.04 22.29 31.43
CA ASN A 32 10.22 23.49 31.67
C ASN A 32 10.99 24.83 31.81
N ASP A 33 12.23 24.92 31.33
CA ASP A 33 13.06 26.14 31.34
C ASP A 33 13.36 26.63 29.92
N ASN A 34 12.57 27.60 29.46
CA ASN A 34 12.68 28.17 28.12
C ASN A 34 14.03 28.88 27.89
N GLU A 35 14.63 29.47 28.93
CA GLU A 35 15.89 30.20 28.81
C GLU A 35 17.08 29.25 28.76
N GLU A 36 17.09 28.18 29.56
CA GLU A 36 18.09 27.12 29.47
C GLU A 36 18.06 26.43 28.10
N LEU A 37 16.87 26.18 27.53
CA LEU A 37 16.76 25.63 26.18
C LEU A 37 17.43 26.55 25.14
N LYS A 38 17.13 27.86 25.20
CA LYS A 38 17.74 28.85 24.28
C LYS A 38 19.26 28.86 24.39
N GLN A 39 19.81 28.73 25.60
CA GLN A 39 21.26 28.66 25.82
C GLN A 39 21.90 27.38 25.25
N CYS A 40 21.13 26.29 25.13
CA CYS A 40 21.61 25.06 24.50
C CYS A 40 21.74 25.18 22.97
N ILE A 41 21.09 26.16 22.33
CA ILE A 41 21.04 26.33 20.87
C ILE A 41 22.00 27.42 20.41
N ASN A 42 22.83 27.12 19.41
CA ASN A 42 23.79 28.07 18.82
C ASN A 42 24.11 27.72 17.35
N ASP A 43 24.62 28.70 16.61
CA ASP A 43 24.88 28.61 15.16
C ASP A 43 26.14 27.80 14.79
N ASP A 44 27.01 27.48 15.74
CA ASP A 44 28.25 26.71 15.51
C ASP A 44 28.09 25.19 15.73
N THR A 45 26.88 24.78 16.13
CA THR A 45 26.51 23.39 16.42
C THR A 45 25.55 22.85 15.38
N ILE A 46 25.66 21.56 15.05
CA ILE A 46 24.71 20.81 14.23
C ILE A 46 23.92 19.87 15.15
N TYR A 47 22.60 19.95 15.06
CA TYR A 47 21.67 19.21 15.92
C TYR A 47 21.02 18.07 15.13
N PHE A 48 21.34 16.83 15.47
CA PHE A 48 20.74 15.63 14.89
C PHE A 48 19.54 15.17 15.71
N SER A 49 18.46 14.79 15.04
CA SER A 49 17.29 14.17 15.66
C SER A 49 16.68 13.13 14.72
N PHE A 50 15.80 12.28 15.25
CA PHE A 50 15.03 11.33 14.46
C PHE A 50 13.59 11.83 14.30
N ASN A 51 13.17 12.13 13.07
CA ASN A 51 11.87 12.75 12.77
C ASN A 51 11.73 14.23 13.19
N GLY A 52 12.82 14.89 13.59
CA GLY A 52 12.75 16.25 14.09
C GLY A 52 12.33 17.31 13.08
N LYS A 53 12.43 17.07 11.77
CA LYS A 53 11.86 18.01 10.77
C LYS A 53 10.35 18.01 10.74
N HIS A 54 9.73 16.92 11.14
CA HIS A 54 8.27 16.85 11.18
C HIS A 54 7.72 17.19 12.56
N TYR A 55 8.51 16.98 13.62
CA TYR A 55 8.06 17.10 15.01
C TYR A 55 8.95 18.05 15.84
N ASP A 56 10.12 17.58 16.30
CA ASP A 56 10.94 18.24 17.33
C ASP A 56 11.28 19.70 17.02
N GLN A 57 11.58 20.04 15.76
CA GLN A 57 11.92 21.41 15.40
C GLN A 57 10.81 22.41 15.73
N PHE A 58 9.55 21.96 15.71
CA PHE A 58 8.39 22.80 16.01
C PHE A 58 8.12 22.87 17.51
N ILE A 59 8.44 21.82 18.27
CA ILE A 59 8.44 21.84 19.74
C ILE A 59 9.52 22.81 20.24
N ILE A 60 10.75 22.67 19.76
CA ILE A 60 11.85 23.60 20.05
C ILE A 60 11.48 25.04 19.69
N LYS A 61 10.84 25.24 18.53
CA LYS A 61 10.35 26.55 18.11
C LYS A 61 9.31 27.14 19.08
N ALA A 62 8.36 26.33 19.56
CA ALA A 62 7.36 26.77 20.54
C ALA A 62 8.02 27.20 21.86
N ILE A 63 8.93 26.38 22.39
CA ILE A 63 9.65 26.69 23.63
C ILE A 63 10.52 27.96 23.45
N ALA A 64 11.23 28.08 22.32
CA ALA A 64 12.01 29.27 22.00
C ALA A 64 11.15 30.54 21.84
N ALA A 65 9.87 30.40 21.47
CA ALA A 65 8.90 31.50 21.42
C ALA A 65 8.42 31.96 22.81
N GLY A 66 8.79 31.25 23.88
CA GLY A 66 8.39 31.59 25.24
C GLY A 66 7.07 30.95 25.69
N PHE A 67 6.58 29.92 24.99
CA PHE A 67 5.30 29.28 25.29
C PHE A 67 5.32 28.59 26.65
N THR A 68 4.16 28.52 27.32
CA THR A 68 3.98 27.70 28.53
C THR A 68 3.94 26.21 28.18
N PRO A 69 4.12 25.28 29.14
CA PRO A 69 4.02 23.85 28.86
C PRO A 69 2.71 23.43 28.19
N GLU A 70 1.58 24.02 28.58
CA GLU A 70 0.27 23.72 28.01
C GLU A 70 0.16 24.21 26.55
N GLU A 71 0.77 25.36 26.24
CA GLU A 71 0.84 25.87 24.86
C GLU A 71 1.77 25.01 23.99
N VAL A 72 2.89 24.53 24.54
CA VAL A 72 3.77 23.54 23.88
C VAL A 72 2.99 22.24 23.64
N LYS A 73 2.19 21.77 24.61
CA LYS A 73 1.31 20.61 24.45
C LYS A 73 0.29 20.81 23.33
N ALA A 74 -0.30 22.00 23.20
CA ALA A 74 -1.23 22.29 22.12
C ALA A 74 -0.55 22.22 20.73
N VAL A 75 0.71 22.66 20.62
CA VAL A 75 1.53 22.49 19.40
C VAL A 75 1.80 21.00 19.14
N ASN A 76 2.18 20.25 20.16
CA ASN A 76 2.36 18.79 20.08
C ASN A 76 1.09 18.10 19.55
N ASP A 77 -0.07 18.40 20.14
CA ASP A 77 -1.34 17.75 19.82
C ASP A 77 -1.82 18.07 18.41
N TYR A 78 -1.55 19.29 17.94
CA TYR A 78 -1.77 19.67 16.55
C TYR A 78 -0.97 18.77 15.59
N ILE A 79 0.32 18.55 15.87
CA ILE A 79 1.21 17.75 15.01
C ILE A 79 0.87 16.26 15.09
N VAL A 80 0.71 15.73 16.30
CA VAL A 80 0.35 14.31 16.54
C VAL A 80 -1.04 13.99 15.97
N GLY A 81 -1.97 14.96 15.98
CA GLY A 81 -3.27 14.88 15.33
C GLY A 81 -3.24 14.87 13.79
N GLY A 82 -2.05 14.99 13.18
CA GLY A 82 -1.83 14.93 11.73
C GLY A 82 -1.60 16.28 11.05
N GLY A 83 -1.61 17.38 11.80
CA GLY A 83 -1.25 18.70 11.31
C GLY A 83 0.23 18.80 10.94
N GLN A 84 0.57 19.63 9.96
CA GLN A 84 1.97 19.91 9.63
C GLN A 84 2.50 21.03 10.52
N GLY A 85 3.62 20.85 11.22
CA GLY A 85 4.10 21.85 12.18
C GLY A 85 4.33 23.25 11.58
N TRP A 86 4.67 23.35 10.28
CA TRP A 86 4.79 24.65 9.59
C TRP A 86 3.44 25.32 9.28
N GLU A 87 2.33 24.59 9.33
CA GLU A 87 0.96 25.09 9.19
C GLU A 87 0.31 25.42 10.54
N CYS A 88 0.95 25.05 11.65
CA CYS A 88 0.45 25.27 13.01
C CYS A 88 0.17 26.76 13.24
N PRO A 89 -1.10 27.17 13.47
CA PRO A 89 -1.48 28.58 13.63
C PRO A 89 -0.72 29.30 14.73
N MET A 90 -0.43 28.60 15.83
CA MET A 90 0.28 29.15 16.99
C MET A 90 1.73 29.56 16.65
N LEU A 91 2.34 28.95 15.63
CA LEU A 91 3.74 29.18 15.28
C LEU A 91 3.93 30.12 14.09
N LYS A 92 2.85 30.65 13.49
CA LYS A 92 2.91 31.39 12.21
C LYS A 92 3.71 32.69 12.30
N ASP A 93 3.52 33.44 13.38
CA ASP A 93 4.11 34.78 13.53
C ASP A 93 5.51 34.78 14.14
N PHE A 94 6.02 33.60 14.52
CA PHE A 94 7.34 33.44 15.08
C PHE A 94 8.28 32.80 14.07
N TYR A 95 9.41 33.44 13.75
CA TYR A 95 10.46 32.82 12.96
C TYR A 95 11.54 32.27 13.89
N PHE A 96 11.81 30.98 13.78
CA PHE A 96 12.91 30.33 14.49
C PHE A 96 13.54 29.30 13.58
N ARG A 97 14.87 29.28 13.57
CA ARG A 97 15.65 28.25 12.91
C ARG A 97 16.89 27.96 13.74
N PHE A 98 17.38 26.74 13.59
CA PHE A 98 18.67 26.30 14.09
C PHE A 98 19.18 25.23 13.13
N ASN A 99 20.45 24.85 13.27
CA ASN A 99 21.11 23.90 12.37
C ASN A 99 20.64 22.45 12.62
N ASN A 100 19.36 22.16 12.38
CA ASN A 100 18.78 20.83 12.54
C ASN A 100 19.03 19.94 11.32
N VAL A 101 19.35 18.67 11.57
CA VAL A 101 19.52 17.62 10.57
C VAL A 101 18.74 16.39 11.02
N ASP A 102 17.70 16.06 10.26
CA ASP A 102 16.88 14.88 10.56
C ASP A 102 17.53 13.62 9.98
N ILE A 103 18.00 12.74 10.86
CA ILE A 103 18.61 11.48 10.46
C ILE A 103 17.58 10.47 9.95
N LYS A 104 16.29 10.79 9.92
CA LYS A 104 15.22 10.00 9.28
C LYS A 104 15.11 10.23 7.77
N ASP A 105 15.70 11.31 7.25
CA ASP A 105 15.65 11.62 5.82
C ASP A 105 16.15 10.46 4.95
N ASP A 106 15.49 10.25 3.81
CA ASP A 106 15.81 9.20 2.83
C ASP A 106 15.75 7.75 3.38
N MET A 107 15.05 7.53 4.50
CA MET A 107 14.75 6.20 5.03
C MET A 107 13.43 5.64 4.51
N GLN A 108 13.27 4.32 4.58
CA GLN A 108 12.02 3.64 4.28
C GLN A 108 10.88 4.20 5.14
N MET A 109 9.82 4.64 4.48
CA MET A 109 8.62 5.13 5.17
C MET A 109 8.03 4.04 6.07
N GLY A 110 7.65 4.44 7.29
CA GLY A 110 7.07 3.54 8.28
C GLY A 110 8.07 2.81 9.16
N LEU A 111 9.39 2.98 8.98
CA LEU A 111 10.40 2.51 9.92
C LEU A 111 10.50 3.49 11.12
N SER A 112 10.23 3.01 12.34
CA SER A 112 10.31 3.82 13.58
C SER A 112 11.61 3.56 14.32
N LEU A 113 12.01 4.47 15.23
CA LEU A 113 13.18 4.31 16.08
C LEU A 113 13.15 2.98 16.85
N LYS A 114 12.01 2.64 17.47
CA LYS A 114 11.81 1.34 18.17
C LYS A 114 11.97 0.11 17.29
N ALA A 115 11.56 0.21 16.03
CA ALA A 115 11.77 -0.88 15.09
C ALA A 115 13.27 -0.99 14.71
N ILE A 116 13.98 0.13 14.63
CA ILE A 116 15.43 0.16 14.39
C ILE A 116 16.19 -0.41 15.58
N GLU A 117 15.83 -0.06 16.82
CA GLU A 117 16.37 -0.65 18.06
C GLU A 117 16.30 -2.18 18.00
N GLY A 118 15.11 -2.71 17.76
CA GLY A 118 14.88 -4.15 17.61
C GLY A 118 15.77 -4.77 16.53
N ASN A 119 15.82 -4.16 15.35
CA ASN A 119 16.65 -4.63 14.24
C ASN A 119 18.17 -4.47 14.47
N LEU A 120 18.60 -3.62 15.40
CA LEU A 120 20.01 -3.45 15.79
C LEU A 120 20.40 -4.33 16.99
N GLY A 121 19.50 -5.16 17.51
CA GLY A 121 19.76 -5.96 18.71
C GLY A 121 19.80 -5.13 20.01
N LEU A 122 19.27 -3.91 20.00
CA LEU A 122 19.15 -3.08 21.19
C LEU A 122 17.89 -3.43 21.99
N SER A 123 17.81 -2.98 23.24
CA SER A 123 16.56 -2.98 23.98
C SER A 123 15.53 -2.13 23.27
N VAL A 124 14.29 -2.61 23.19
CA VAL A 124 13.17 -1.91 22.54
C VAL A 124 12.36 -1.22 23.62
N GLU A 125 12.61 0.07 23.84
CA GLU A 125 12.05 0.80 24.98
C GLU A 125 10.93 1.75 24.51
N GLU A 126 9.73 1.65 25.08
CA GLU A 126 8.67 2.67 24.93
C GLU A 126 8.41 3.32 26.29
N SER A 127 7.91 4.56 26.31
CA SER A 127 7.65 5.26 27.57
C SER A 127 6.69 4.47 28.46
N THR A 128 7.10 4.30 29.70
CA THR A 128 6.32 3.72 30.80
C THR A 128 5.28 4.72 31.34
N VAL A 129 5.56 6.02 31.21
CA VAL A 129 4.67 7.11 31.59
C VAL A 129 3.77 7.47 30.39
N PRO A 130 2.44 7.41 30.52
CA PRO A 130 1.54 7.77 29.43
C PRO A 130 1.63 9.26 29.07
N PHE A 131 1.76 9.57 27.78
CA PHE A 131 1.84 10.96 27.29
C PHE A 131 0.52 11.75 27.41
N ASP A 132 -0.59 11.07 27.71
CA ASP A 132 -1.93 11.64 27.84
C ASP A 132 -2.35 11.92 29.29
N ILE A 133 -1.44 11.81 30.26
CA ILE A 133 -1.71 12.24 31.63
C ILE A 133 -2.04 13.74 31.68
N ASP A 134 -3.13 14.08 32.36
CA ASP A 134 -3.65 15.44 32.51
C ASP A 134 -3.25 16.03 33.88
N ARG A 135 -1.99 15.85 34.25
CA ARG A 135 -1.36 16.41 35.45
C ARG A 135 0.15 16.52 35.26
N ALA A 136 0.81 17.30 36.11
CA ALA A 136 2.26 17.37 36.13
C ALA A 136 2.89 16.01 36.48
N LEU A 137 4.09 15.78 35.94
CA LEU A 137 4.94 14.64 36.25
C LEU A 137 5.40 14.71 37.70
N THR A 138 5.41 13.54 38.36
CA THR A 138 6.12 13.38 39.62
C THR A 138 7.64 13.36 39.38
N GLU A 139 8.44 13.57 40.42
CA GLU A 139 9.91 13.53 40.27
C GLU A 139 10.43 12.19 39.72
N ASP A 140 9.77 11.08 40.07
CA ASP A 140 10.17 9.75 39.60
C ASP A 140 9.77 9.53 38.14
N GLU A 141 8.56 9.95 37.74
CA GLU A 141 8.13 9.93 36.33
C GLU A 141 9.00 10.83 35.45
N LEU A 142 9.44 11.99 35.96
CA LEU A 142 10.36 12.88 35.25
C LEU A 142 11.73 12.21 35.04
N LYS A 143 12.29 11.56 36.07
CA LYS A 143 13.55 10.81 35.96
C LYS A 143 13.44 9.64 34.98
N GLU A 144 12.32 8.91 35.04
CA GLU A 144 12.04 7.80 34.14
C GLU A 144 11.91 8.27 32.69
N THR A 145 11.18 9.36 32.47
CA THR A 145 11.01 9.94 31.13
C THR A 145 12.32 10.51 30.59
N ALA A 146 13.15 11.16 31.44
CA ALA A 146 14.48 11.60 31.04
C ALA A 146 15.38 10.41 30.65
N LYS A 147 15.32 9.29 31.38
CA LYS A 147 16.05 8.06 31.03
C LYS A 147 15.59 7.51 29.68
N TYR A 148 14.28 7.44 29.45
CA TYR A 148 13.71 7.02 28.17
C TYR A 148 14.19 7.91 27.01
N CYS A 149 14.09 9.23 27.17
CA CYS A 149 14.54 10.18 26.14
C CYS A 149 16.06 10.10 25.90
N MET A 150 16.88 9.84 26.92
CA MET A 150 18.32 9.55 26.75
C MET A 150 18.57 8.32 25.87
N HIS A 151 17.76 7.26 26.00
CA HIS A 151 17.85 6.06 25.16
C HIS A 151 17.51 6.36 23.69
N ASP A 152 16.53 7.22 23.44
CA ASP A 152 16.15 7.66 22.09
C ASP A 152 17.24 8.51 21.46
N VAL A 153 17.86 9.39 22.24
CA VAL A 153 19.05 10.17 21.84
C VAL A 153 20.23 9.25 21.51
N ASP A 154 20.48 8.21 22.30
CA ASP A 154 21.55 7.25 22.05
C ASP A 154 21.31 6.41 20.80
N THR A 155 20.08 5.96 20.60
CA THR A 155 19.71 5.22 19.40
C THR A 155 19.82 6.10 18.15
N THR A 156 19.41 7.37 18.25
CA THR A 156 19.55 8.36 17.19
C THR A 156 21.02 8.62 16.87
N GLU A 157 21.88 8.77 17.87
CA GLU A 157 23.32 8.92 17.70
C GLU A 157 23.94 7.69 17.00
N LYS A 158 23.56 6.48 17.40
CA LYS A 158 24.00 5.24 16.75
C LYS A 158 23.57 5.19 15.28
N LEU A 159 22.39 5.72 14.95
CA LEU A 159 21.93 5.83 13.57
C LEU A 159 22.74 6.87 12.76
N VAL A 160 23.14 7.99 13.39
CA VAL A 160 24.07 8.97 12.79
C VAL A 160 25.40 8.29 12.42
N GLU A 161 25.95 7.47 13.31
CA GLU A 161 27.17 6.71 13.05
C GLU A 161 27.00 5.68 11.93
N LEU A 162 25.90 4.91 11.96
CA LEU A 162 25.57 3.91 10.95
C LEU A 162 25.40 4.54 9.56
N ARG A 163 24.99 5.81 9.51
CA ARG A 163 24.76 6.58 8.28
C ARG A 163 25.86 7.60 7.99
N LYS A 164 27.05 7.48 8.60
CA LYS A 164 28.18 8.42 8.40
C LYS A 164 28.55 8.61 6.92
N ASP A 165 28.52 7.53 6.14
CA ASP A 165 28.85 7.56 4.71
C ASP A 165 27.83 8.37 3.91
N TYR A 166 26.56 8.28 4.27
CA TYR A 166 25.49 9.06 3.68
C TYR A 166 25.66 10.55 3.96
N LEU A 167 25.99 10.91 5.21
CA LEU A 167 26.26 12.30 5.61
C LEU A 167 27.51 12.85 4.91
N LYS A 168 28.58 12.05 4.84
CA LYS A 168 29.82 12.40 4.12
C LYS A 168 29.57 12.67 2.64
N THR A 169 28.80 11.80 1.97
CA THR A 169 28.43 12.01 0.56
C THR A 169 27.69 13.32 0.37
N LYS A 170 26.72 13.64 1.25
CA LYS A 170 26.00 14.93 1.17
C LYS A 170 26.93 16.13 1.32
N LEU A 171 27.86 16.10 2.27
CA LEU A 171 28.85 17.16 2.46
C LEU A 171 29.73 17.35 1.21
N ASN A 172 30.23 16.26 0.64
CA ASN A 172 31.07 16.30 -0.56
C ASN A 172 30.32 16.87 -1.76
N LEU A 173 29.08 16.44 -1.97
CA LEU A 173 28.21 16.94 -3.03
C LEU A 173 27.86 18.42 -2.83
N GLY A 174 27.54 18.80 -1.60
CA GLY A 174 27.27 20.19 -1.23
C GLY A 174 28.46 21.09 -1.53
N LYS A 175 29.66 20.70 -1.08
CA LYS A 175 30.93 21.40 -1.36
C LYS A 175 31.17 21.56 -2.85
N ARG A 176 31.00 20.49 -3.63
CA ARG A 176 31.16 20.51 -5.09
C ARG A 176 30.23 21.53 -5.76
N ALA A 177 28.99 21.63 -5.29
CA ALA A 177 27.98 22.52 -5.85
C ALA A 177 27.96 23.93 -5.22
N GLY A 178 28.86 24.24 -4.28
CA GLY A 178 28.86 25.52 -3.56
C GLY A 178 27.67 25.68 -2.60
N ILE A 179 27.06 24.59 -2.15
CA ILE A 179 25.94 24.57 -1.21
C ILE A 179 26.51 24.54 0.22
N PRO A 180 26.02 25.42 1.14
CA PRO A 180 26.45 25.40 2.53
C PRO A 180 26.28 24.03 3.19
N GLU A 181 27.26 23.60 4.01
CA GLU A 181 27.31 22.26 4.60
C GLU A 181 26.02 21.88 5.33
N ILE A 182 25.51 22.77 6.19
CA ILE A 182 24.27 22.52 6.94
C ILE A 182 23.05 22.35 6.02
N LYS A 183 22.98 23.14 4.93
CA LYS A 183 21.89 23.05 3.96
C LYS A 183 21.96 21.74 3.17
N ALA A 184 23.17 21.27 2.84
CA ALA A 184 23.38 19.99 2.17
C ALA A 184 23.01 18.81 3.07
N LEU A 185 23.44 18.82 4.35
CA LEU A 185 23.10 17.80 5.34
C LEU A 185 21.58 17.75 5.57
N GLY A 186 20.96 18.92 5.74
CA GLY A 186 19.53 19.10 5.96
C GLY A 186 18.65 18.95 4.70
N ALA A 187 19.17 18.66 3.52
CA ALA A 187 18.36 18.40 2.33
C ALA A 187 18.20 16.89 2.11
N THR A 188 17.01 16.39 1.79
CA THR A 188 16.86 15.01 1.28
C THR A 188 17.71 14.82 0.02
N ASN A 189 18.06 13.57 -0.35
CA ASN A 189 18.83 13.31 -1.57
C ASN A 189 18.19 13.97 -2.81
N ALA A 190 16.86 13.95 -2.90
CA ALA A 190 16.12 14.58 -3.98
C ALA A 190 16.23 16.11 -3.96
N LYS A 191 16.13 16.75 -2.79
CA LYS A 191 16.31 18.21 -2.66
C LYS A 191 17.76 18.62 -2.94
N LEU A 192 18.74 17.86 -2.45
CA LEU A 192 20.15 18.10 -2.71
C LEU A 192 20.43 18.00 -4.22
N THR A 193 19.90 16.98 -4.88
CA THR A 193 20.04 16.80 -6.35
C THR A 193 19.44 17.99 -7.11
N ALA A 194 18.25 18.46 -6.75
CA ALA A 194 17.64 19.64 -7.36
C ALA A 194 18.50 20.90 -7.17
N MET A 195 19.03 21.12 -5.96
CA MET A 195 19.93 22.24 -5.67
C MET A 195 21.24 22.16 -6.46
N MET A 196 21.84 20.97 -6.58
CA MET A 196 23.06 20.75 -7.37
C MET A 196 22.84 21.08 -8.85
N LEU A 197 21.67 20.73 -9.38
CA LEU A 197 21.26 21.03 -10.76
C LEU A 197 20.68 22.44 -10.92
N ARG A 198 20.65 23.24 -9.84
CA ARG A 198 20.07 24.59 -9.82
C ARG A 198 18.65 24.65 -10.38
N ALA A 199 17.87 23.60 -10.12
CA ALA A 199 16.52 23.49 -10.64
C ALA A 199 15.64 24.60 -10.05
N GLU A 200 14.85 25.23 -10.91
CA GLU A 200 13.87 26.25 -10.52
C GLU A 200 12.49 25.75 -10.88
N ARG A 201 11.62 25.64 -9.86
CA ARG A 201 10.29 25.06 -10.05
C ARG A 201 9.48 25.86 -11.06
N LYS A 202 9.03 25.17 -12.11
CA LYS A 202 7.98 25.61 -13.05
C LYS A 202 6.92 24.54 -13.14
N GLU A 203 5.67 24.96 -13.34
CA GLU A 203 4.54 24.05 -13.48
C GLU A 203 4.37 23.65 -14.95
N TRP A 204 4.19 22.35 -15.19
CA TRP A 204 4.02 21.75 -16.50
C TRP A 204 2.74 20.92 -16.54
N ASN A 205 1.87 21.18 -17.51
CA ASN A 205 0.57 20.51 -17.67
C ASN A 205 0.52 19.58 -18.89
N ASP A 206 1.66 19.34 -19.53
CA ASP A 206 1.82 18.58 -20.77
C ASP A 206 2.38 17.17 -20.54
N GLY A 207 2.32 16.67 -19.30
CA GLY A 207 2.85 15.36 -18.92
C GLY A 207 2.28 14.15 -19.67
N ARG A 208 1.28 14.34 -20.54
CA ARG A 208 0.69 13.29 -21.39
C ARG A 208 1.13 13.37 -22.85
N ASN A 209 1.91 14.38 -23.23
CA ASN A 209 2.38 14.60 -24.59
C ASN A 209 3.61 13.73 -24.91
N TYR A 210 3.56 12.45 -24.53
CA TYR A 210 4.61 11.50 -24.82
C TYR A 210 4.73 11.26 -26.32
N VAL A 211 5.96 11.07 -26.80
CA VAL A 211 6.25 10.72 -28.19
C VAL A 211 7.30 9.62 -28.16
N TYR A 212 7.07 8.55 -28.93
CA TYR A 212 8.07 7.49 -29.05
C TYR A 212 9.35 8.02 -29.69
N PRO A 213 10.52 7.59 -29.20
CA PRO A 213 11.78 7.86 -29.88
C PRO A 213 11.78 7.37 -31.34
N GLU A 214 12.38 8.14 -32.25
CA GLU A 214 12.42 7.79 -33.69
C GLU A 214 13.12 6.46 -33.97
N ASN A 215 14.12 6.11 -33.14
CA ASN A 215 14.85 4.85 -33.23
C ASN A 215 14.24 3.72 -32.38
N LEU A 216 13.02 3.89 -31.86
CA LEU A 216 12.31 2.79 -31.22
C LEU A 216 11.58 1.97 -32.28
N ASP A 217 12.01 0.73 -32.48
CA ASP A 217 11.38 -0.19 -33.43
C ASP A 217 10.03 -0.69 -32.91
N LEU A 218 8.96 0.05 -33.22
CA LEU A 218 7.60 -0.30 -32.84
C LEU A 218 7.09 -1.59 -33.49
N SER A 219 7.69 -2.02 -34.60
CA SER A 219 7.19 -3.14 -35.41
C SER A 219 7.32 -4.50 -34.72
N VAL A 220 8.28 -4.63 -33.79
CA VAL A 220 8.53 -5.86 -33.03
C VAL A 220 7.81 -5.89 -31.68
N ILE A 221 7.30 -4.75 -31.20
CA ILE A 221 6.62 -4.65 -29.91
C ILE A 221 5.20 -5.22 -30.04
N PRO A 222 4.72 -6.07 -29.10
CA PRO A 222 3.36 -6.55 -29.14
C PRO A 222 2.35 -5.40 -29.16
N LYS A 223 1.42 -5.41 -30.13
CA LYS A 223 0.45 -4.33 -30.32
C LYS A 223 -0.32 -3.99 -29.04
N SER A 224 -0.69 -4.99 -28.24
CA SER A 224 -1.41 -4.78 -26.98
C SER A 224 -0.60 -4.02 -25.92
N VAL A 225 0.73 -4.12 -25.94
CA VAL A 225 1.63 -3.31 -25.10
C VAL A 225 1.63 -1.86 -25.58
N LEU A 226 1.70 -1.64 -26.90
CA LEU A 226 1.58 -0.30 -27.47
C LEU A 226 0.21 0.32 -27.17
N ASP A 227 -0.88 -0.40 -27.40
CA ASP A 227 -2.25 0.03 -27.11
C ASP A 227 -2.42 0.44 -25.64
N PHE A 228 -1.73 -0.23 -24.71
CA PHE A 228 -1.69 0.18 -23.29
C PHE A 228 -1.02 1.55 -23.10
N PHE A 229 0.15 1.79 -23.69
CA PHE A 229 0.84 3.08 -23.55
C PHE A 229 0.15 4.21 -24.32
N GLU A 230 -0.53 3.90 -25.43
CA GLU A 230 -1.37 4.86 -26.16
C GLU A 230 -2.50 5.46 -25.30
N THR A 231 -2.93 4.76 -24.24
CA THR A 231 -3.90 5.31 -23.29
C THR A 231 -3.43 6.59 -22.60
N ILE A 232 -2.13 6.93 -22.67
CA ILE A 232 -1.61 8.20 -22.17
C ILE A 232 -2.27 9.41 -22.84
N HIS A 233 -2.68 9.25 -24.09
CA HIS A 233 -3.33 10.29 -24.89
C HIS A 233 -4.84 10.37 -24.64
N ASP A 234 -5.44 9.42 -23.90
CA ASP A 234 -6.85 9.48 -23.53
C ASP A 234 -7.08 10.44 -22.36
N LEU A 235 -7.34 11.71 -22.70
CA LEU A 235 -7.60 12.78 -21.75
C LEU A 235 -8.93 12.60 -20.97
N SER A 236 -9.77 11.63 -21.31
CA SER A 236 -10.99 11.32 -20.54
C SER A 236 -10.70 10.61 -19.22
N ILE A 237 -9.54 9.93 -19.11
CA ILE A 237 -9.10 9.22 -17.91
C ILE A 237 -8.29 10.18 -17.05
N PRO A 238 -8.59 10.43 -15.76
CA PRO A 238 -7.76 11.26 -14.88
C PRO A 238 -6.38 10.65 -14.58
N ASP A 239 -5.35 11.49 -14.35
CA ASP A 239 -3.97 11.04 -14.04
C ASP A 239 -3.93 10.05 -12.86
N GLU A 240 -4.68 10.34 -11.79
CA GLU A 240 -4.72 9.51 -10.58
C GLU A 240 -5.28 8.10 -10.81
N GLN A 241 -6.01 7.90 -11.91
CA GLN A 241 -6.53 6.62 -12.35
C GLN A 241 -5.61 5.98 -13.38
N LEU A 242 -5.25 6.74 -14.42
CA LEU A 242 -4.42 6.27 -15.54
C LEU A 242 -3.10 5.69 -15.02
N PHE A 243 -2.34 6.46 -14.24
CA PHE A 243 -1.00 6.04 -13.80
C PHE A 243 -0.99 4.92 -12.74
N LYS A 244 -2.18 4.42 -12.35
CA LYS A 244 -2.34 3.22 -11.51
C LYS A 244 -2.72 1.97 -12.30
N THR A 245 -2.96 2.09 -13.60
CA THR A 245 -3.25 0.93 -14.46
C THR A 245 -1.98 0.13 -14.74
N SER A 246 -2.18 -1.12 -15.14
CA SER A 246 -1.13 -2.02 -15.58
C SER A 246 -1.70 -2.99 -16.61
N PHE A 247 -0.84 -3.54 -17.45
CA PHE A 247 -1.19 -4.50 -18.48
C PHE A 247 -0.39 -5.80 -18.30
N GLU A 248 -1.08 -6.94 -18.31
CA GLU A 248 -0.46 -8.26 -18.14
C GLU A 248 -0.49 -9.03 -19.47
N ILE A 249 0.63 -9.63 -19.83
CA ILE A 249 0.84 -10.38 -21.08
C ILE A 249 1.87 -11.48 -20.86
N GLU A 250 1.79 -12.57 -21.61
CA GLU A 250 2.86 -13.58 -21.66
C GLU A 250 3.80 -13.29 -22.85
N ILE A 251 5.11 -13.20 -22.59
CA ILE A 251 6.15 -13.00 -23.61
C ILE A 251 7.11 -14.18 -23.55
N GLY A 252 7.20 -14.97 -24.62
CA GLY A 252 8.12 -16.11 -24.66
C GLY A 252 7.90 -17.16 -23.56
N GLY A 253 6.65 -17.38 -23.14
CA GLY A 253 6.31 -18.28 -22.01
C GLY A 253 6.51 -17.68 -20.62
N MET A 254 6.93 -16.41 -20.53
CA MET A 254 7.14 -15.69 -19.27
C MET A 254 5.99 -14.70 -19.01
N PRO A 255 5.29 -14.77 -17.86
CA PRO A 255 4.30 -13.77 -17.51
C PRO A 255 4.98 -12.43 -17.22
N CYS A 256 4.49 -11.39 -17.89
CA CYS A 256 5.00 -10.02 -17.83
C CYS A 256 3.87 -9.06 -17.46
N LYS A 257 4.23 -8.02 -16.70
CA LYS A 257 3.36 -6.93 -16.29
C LYS A 257 4.01 -5.60 -16.63
N TYR A 258 3.39 -4.86 -17.54
CA TYR A 258 3.75 -3.50 -17.90
C TYR A 258 2.99 -2.52 -17.01
N ALA A 259 3.70 -1.54 -16.47
CA ALA A 259 3.13 -0.43 -15.74
C ALA A 259 3.88 0.86 -16.10
N TRP A 260 3.31 2.00 -15.73
CA TRP A 260 3.91 3.32 -15.99
C TRP A 260 5.28 3.54 -15.33
N GLY A 261 5.58 2.76 -14.30
CA GLY A 261 6.88 2.76 -13.62
C GLY A 261 7.96 1.90 -14.29
N GLY A 262 7.56 0.90 -15.09
CA GLY A 262 8.46 -0.11 -15.64
C GLY A 262 7.77 -1.46 -15.87
N VAL A 263 8.48 -2.35 -16.57
CA VAL A 263 8.05 -3.71 -16.86
C VAL A 263 8.61 -4.69 -15.83
N HIS A 264 7.83 -5.70 -15.48
CA HIS A 264 8.25 -6.81 -14.63
C HIS A 264 7.77 -8.14 -15.22
N GLY A 265 8.69 -9.00 -15.62
CA GLY A 265 8.43 -10.35 -16.09
C GLY A 265 9.32 -11.36 -15.38
N SER A 266 8.78 -12.53 -15.06
CA SER A 266 9.56 -13.58 -14.40
C SER A 266 8.89 -14.92 -14.52
N LEU A 267 9.69 -15.98 -14.70
CA LEU A 267 9.24 -17.32 -14.36
C LEU A 267 9.00 -17.43 -12.84
N MET A 268 8.22 -18.43 -12.42
CA MET A 268 7.87 -18.68 -11.03
C MET A 268 8.21 -20.10 -10.62
N GLY A 269 8.85 -20.27 -9.46
CA GLY A 269 9.28 -21.57 -8.95
C GLY A 269 10.19 -22.31 -9.93
N TYR A 270 11.17 -21.60 -10.49
CA TYR A 270 12.02 -22.08 -11.57
C TYR A 270 13.47 -22.26 -11.10
N TYR A 271 14.15 -23.28 -11.62
CA TYR A 271 15.57 -23.51 -11.43
C TYR A 271 16.22 -23.95 -12.74
N GLU A 272 17.41 -23.42 -13.01
CA GLU A 272 18.26 -23.88 -14.11
C GLU A 272 19.74 -23.75 -13.75
N GLU A 273 20.53 -24.64 -14.34
CA GLU A 273 21.99 -24.69 -14.24
C GLU A 273 22.58 -24.79 -15.65
N THR A 274 23.71 -24.11 -15.88
CA THR A 274 24.44 -24.20 -17.14
C THR A 274 24.96 -25.60 -17.39
N THR A 275 24.98 -26.01 -18.65
CA THR A 275 25.57 -27.28 -19.11
C THR A 275 26.70 -27.00 -20.11
N GLU A 276 27.29 -28.05 -20.69
CA GLU A 276 28.29 -27.90 -21.75
C GLU A 276 27.74 -27.12 -22.97
N ASP A 277 26.48 -27.36 -23.31
CA ASP A 277 25.82 -26.82 -24.50
C ASP A 277 24.87 -25.65 -24.21
N ARG A 278 24.59 -25.33 -22.94
CA ARG A 278 23.58 -24.32 -22.56
C ARG A 278 24.11 -23.34 -21.53
N VAL A 279 23.91 -22.06 -21.79
CA VAL A 279 24.36 -20.96 -20.92
C VAL A 279 23.19 -20.16 -20.36
N ILE A 280 23.46 -19.38 -19.31
CA ILE A 280 22.52 -18.43 -18.70
C ILE A 280 23.23 -17.08 -18.61
N GLN A 281 22.60 -16.04 -19.16
CA GLN A 281 23.13 -14.68 -19.12
C GLN A 281 22.06 -13.72 -18.62
N ASN A 282 22.49 -12.74 -17.83
CA ASN A 282 21.71 -11.55 -17.52
C ASN A 282 22.38 -10.35 -18.16
N ARG A 283 21.66 -9.60 -18.99
CA ARG A 283 22.14 -8.37 -19.64
C ARG A 283 21.38 -7.17 -19.09
N ASP A 284 22.08 -6.32 -18.36
CA ASP A 284 21.54 -5.11 -17.72
C ASP A 284 22.06 -3.85 -18.44
N VAL A 285 21.21 -2.86 -18.68
CA VAL A 285 21.60 -1.57 -19.24
C VAL A 285 22.38 -0.76 -18.21
N SER A 286 23.62 -0.44 -18.55
CA SER A 286 24.53 0.38 -17.78
C SER A 286 23.94 1.77 -17.53
N SER A 287 23.45 2.00 -16.31
CA SER A 287 22.87 3.28 -15.90
C SER A 287 21.74 3.76 -16.81
N LEU A 288 20.73 2.89 -17.04
CA LEU A 288 19.60 3.14 -17.95
C LEU A 288 19.06 4.57 -17.90
N TYR A 289 18.59 5.03 -16.72
CA TYR A 289 17.97 6.35 -16.63
C TYR A 289 18.93 7.51 -16.92
N PRO A 290 20.15 7.59 -16.35
CA PRO A 290 21.15 8.56 -16.78
C PRO A 290 21.45 8.55 -18.28
N SER A 291 21.47 7.39 -18.92
CA SER A 291 21.70 7.27 -20.36
C SER A 291 20.53 7.80 -21.18
N LEU A 292 19.29 7.45 -20.82
CA LEU A 292 18.09 7.99 -21.46
C LEU A 292 17.99 9.51 -21.31
N ILE A 293 18.31 10.05 -20.14
CA ILE A 293 18.30 11.50 -19.88
C ILE A 293 19.23 12.24 -20.84
N GLU A 294 20.43 11.71 -21.06
CA GLU A 294 21.44 12.32 -21.93
C GLU A 294 21.16 12.10 -23.42
N ILE A 295 20.81 10.87 -23.83
CA ILE A 295 20.65 10.52 -25.25
C ILE A 295 19.35 11.09 -25.83
N TYR A 296 18.28 11.11 -25.03
CA TYR A 296 16.93 11.48 -25.46
C TYR A 296 16.42 12.78 -24.85
N ASN A 297 17.29 13.54 -24.15
CA ASN A 297 16.97 14.83 -23.53
C ASN A 297 15.78 14.77 -22.56
N TYR A 298 15.70 13.72 -21.75
CA TYR A 298 14.67 13.54 -20.73
C TYR A 298 15.04 14.11 -19.36
N LEU A 299 15.89 15.14 -19.34
CA LEU A 299 16.08 15.95 -18.14
C LEU A 299 14.92 16.94 -17.99
N SER A 300 14.55 17.22 -16.74
CA SER A 300 13.54 18.17 -16.37
C SER A 300 13.87 19.54 -16.92
N ARG A 301 12.88 20.17 -17.53
CA ARG A 301 12.98 21.50 -18.10
C ARG A 301 13.12 22.59 -17.02
N ASN A 302 13.00 22.21 -15.75
CA ASN A 302 13.30 23.08 -14.61
C ASN A 302 14.80 23.21 -14.35
N VAL A 303 15.63 22.34 -14.94
CA VAL A 303 17.09 22.49 -14.90
C VAL A 303 17.50 23.53 -15.93
N PRO A 304 18.09 24.68 -15.52
CA PRO A 304 18.45 25.75 -16.45
C PRO A 304 19.61 25.38 -17.38
N ASP A 305 20.51 24.50 -16.92
CA ASP A 305 21.67 24.05 -17.69
C ASP A 305 21.83 22.51 -17.59
N PRO A 306 21.48 21.77 -18.66
CA PRO A 306 21.59 20.31 -18.66
C PRO A 306 23.05 19.83 -18.57
N GLU A 307 24.04 20.66 -18.93
CA GLU A 307 25.46 20.29 -18.80
C GLU A 307 25.86 20.04 -17.35
N LEU A 308 25.14 20.59 -16.35
CA LEU A 308 25.36 20.24 -14.95
C LEU A 308 25.18 18.74 -14.70
N PHE A 309 24.16 18.14 -15.30
CA PHE A 309 23.91 16.71 -15.17
C PHE A 309 24.92 15.89 -15.99
N TYR A 310 25.20 16.30 -17.22
CA TYR A 310 26.13 15.61 -18.11
C TYR A 310 27.57 15.64 -17.58
N ALA A 311 28.01 16.76 -17.01
CA ALA A 311 29.30 16.87 -16.33
C ALA A 311 29.40 15.89 -15.16
N ILE A 312 28.37 15.77 -14.31
CA ILE A 312 28.34 14.78 -13.22
C ILE A 312 28.54 13.36 -13.75
N LYS A 313 27.88 12.99 -14.86
CA LYS A 313 28.05 11.67 -15.49
C LYS A 313 29.47 11.47 -16.00
N ARG A 314 30.02 12.43 -16.76
CA ARG A 314 31.39 12.39 -17.29
C ARG A 314 32.43 12.29 -16.17
N ASP A 315 32.31 13.12 -15.14
CA ASP A 315 33.21 13.15 -13.99
C ASP A 315 33.17 11.84 -13.21
N ARG A 316 32.00 11.21 -13.08
CA ARG A 316 31.88 9.89 -12.47
C ARG A 316 32.60 8.81 -13.26
N ILE A 317 32.49 8.82 -14.59
CA ILE A 317 33.18 7.87 -15.47
C ILE A 317 34.70 8.08 -15.34
N GLN A 318 35.17 9.33 -15.38
CA GLN A 318 36.58 9.65 -15.17
C GLN A 318 37.08 9.20 -13.79
N ALA A 319 36.28 9.40 -12.73
CA ALA A 319 36.61 8.95 -11.39
C ALA A 319 36.74 7.41 -11.32
N LYS A 320 35.84 6.67 -12.00
CA LYS A 320 35.96 5.21 -12.14
C LYS A 320 37.27 4.82 -12.83
N HIS A 321 37.61 5.45 -13.96
CA HIS A 321 38.85 5.17 -14.71
C HIS A 321 40.11 5.47 -13.90
N ASN A 322 40.10 6.56 -13.12
CA ASN A 322 41.23 6.98 -12.30
C ASN A 322 41.31 6.22 -10.95
N GLY A 323 40.36 5.34 -10.64
CA GLY A 323 40.30 4.63 -9.37
C GLY A 323 39.86 5.48 -8.17
N ASP A 324 39.32 6.68 -8.38
CA ASP A 324 38.74 7.52 -7.32
C ASP A 324 37.36 7.00 -6.89
N LYS A 325 37.39 6.03 -5.98
CA LYS A 325 36.20 5.34 -5.48
C LYS A 325 35.25 6.28 -4.73
N GLN A 326 35.76 7.31 -4.04
CA GLN A 326 34.93 8.20 -3.24
C GLN A 326 34.13 9.15 -4.14
N THR A 327 34.78 9.82 -5.10
CA THR A 327 34.08 10.69 -6.07
C THR A 327 33.10 9.88 -6.92
N ALA A 328 33.49 8.68 -7.38
CA ALA A 328 32.60 7.82 -8.15
C ALA A 328 31.35 7.38 -7.35
N LYS A 329 31.50 7.14 -6.04
CA LYS A 329 30.39 6.85 -5.11
C LYS A 329 29.50 8.06 -4.93
N ASP A 330 30.08 9.23 -4.66
CA ASP A 330 29.33 10.45 -4.39
C ASP A 330 28.50 10.88 -5.61
N LEU A 331 29.12 10.94 -6.79
CA LEU A 331 28.45 11.35 -8.02
C LEU A 331 27.41 10.34 -8.52
N LYS A 332 27.44 9.08 -8.03
CA LYS A 332 26.37 8.12 -8.32
C LYS A 332 25.02 8.55 -7.72
N LEU A 333 25.04 9.27 -6.59
CA LEU A 333 23.82 9.66 -5.87
C LEU A 333 22.90 10.58 -6.70
N PRO A 334 23.35 11.76 -7.20
CA PRO A 334 22.48 12.62 -8.00
C PRO A 334 22.02 11.95 -9.30
N LEU A 335 22.88 11.16 -9.96
CA LEU A 335 22.54 10.44 -11.20
C LEU A 335 21.39 9.45 -11.00
N ASN A 336 21.40 8.71 -9.87
CA ASN A 336 20.33 7.75 -9.57
C ASN A 336 19.08 8.41 -8.98
N THR A 337 19.23 9.58 -8.34
CA THR A 337 18.13 10.25 -7.65
C THR A 337 17.26 11.08 -8.58
N VAL A 338 17.83 11.59 -9.68
CA VAL A 338 17.16 12.54 -10.58
C VAL A 338 15.82 12.00 -11.11
N SER A 339 15.72 10.73 -11.48
CA SER A 339 14.49 10.15 -12.05
C SER A 339 13.33 10.17 -11.05
N GLY A 340 13.59 9.84 -9.78
CA GLY A 340 12.60 9.93 -8.70
C GLY A 340 12.28 11.37 -8.30
N ALA A 341 13.28 12.26 -8.35
CA ALA A 341 13.09 13.67 -8.01
C ALA A 341 12.19 14.40 -9.02
N GLN A 342 12.31 14.11 -10.31
CA GLN A 342 11.49 14.71 -11.37
C GLN A 342 10.03 14.23 -11.37
N GLU A 343 9.73 13.09 -10.72
CA GLU A 343 8.37 12.60 -10.48
C GLU A 343 7.72 13.23 -9.24
N ASN A 344 8.52 13.73 -8.30
CA ASN A 344 8.01 14.19 -7.02
C ASN A 344 7.44 15.62 -7.13
N ARG A 345 6.10 15.76 -7.10
CA ARG A 345 5.35 17.04 -7.16
C ARG A 345 5.78 18.13 -6.18
N TYR A 346 6.56 17.81 -5.15
CA TYR A 346 7.07 18.76 -4.16
C TYR A 346 8.54 19.13 -4.35
N ASN A 347 9.20 18.57 -5.37
CA ASN A 347 10.59 18.84 -5.68
C ASN A 347 10.71 19.87 -6.82
N ASP A 348 11.77 20.68 -6.82
CA ASP A 348 11.98 21.70 -7.86
C ASP A 348 12.28 21.10 -9.23
N LEU A 349 12.71 19.83 -9.28
CA LEU A 349 12.89 19.07 -10.53
C LEU A 349 11.57 18.57 -11.13
N TYR A 350 10.43 18.71 -10.45
CA TYR A 350 9.17 18.12 -10.89
C TYR A 350 8.81 18.51 -12.34
N ASP A 351 8.81 17.52 -13.22
CA ASP A 351 8.45 17.67 -14.62
C ASP A 351 7.91 16.32 -15.16
N PRO A 352 6.58 16.17 -15.28
CA PRO A 352 5.96 14.89 -15.58
C PRO A 352 6.26 14.39 -17.00
N LEU A 353 6.42 15.28 -17.99
CA LEU A 353 6.64 14.88 -19.39
C LEU A 353 7.95 14.11 -19.57
N PRO A 354 9.15 14.69 -19.34
CA PRO A 354 10.40 13.97 -19.50
C PRO A 354 10.48 12.73 -18.59
N THR A 355 9.90 12.80 -17.38
CA THR A 355 9.92 11.64 -16.46
C THR A 355 9.09 10.46 -16.97
N ARG A 356 7.91 10.71 -17.54
CA ARG A 356 7.08 9.66 -18.14
C ARG A 356 7.71 9.15 -19.43
N SER A 357 8.22 10.04 -20.28
CA SER A 357 8.93 9.68 -21.51
C SER A 357 10.13 8.78 -21.22
N LEU A 358 10.90 9.10 -20.19
CA LEU A 358 12.02 8.30 -19.67
C LEU A 358 11.59 6.87 -19.32
N ARG A 359 10.52 6.72 -18.53
CA ARG A 359 10.06 5.40 -18.04
C ARG A 359 9.41 4.56 -19.11
N ILE A 360 8.62 5.17 -19.99
CA ILE A 360 7.94 4.46 -21.09
C ILE A 360 8.99 4.03 -22.13
N SER A 361 9.84 4.95 -22.59
CA SER A 361 10.86 4.62 -23.59
C SER A 361 11.84 3.55 -23.09
N GLY A 362 12.31 3.67 -21.84
CA GLY A 362 13.29 2.72 -21.27
C GLY A 362 12.80 1.27 -21.28
N GLN A 363 11.59 1.02 -20.80
CA GLN A 363 11.03 -0.34 -20.80
C GLN A 363 10.69 -0.84 -22.21
N LEU A 364 10.32 0.05 -23.13
CA LEU A 364 10.04 -0.34 -24.52
C LEU A 364 11.32 -0.67 -25.30
N PHE A 365 12.44 0.02 -25.08
CA PHE A 365 13.72 -0.34 -25.69
C PHE A 365 14.17 -1.76 -25.29
N LEU A 366 14.01 -2.14 -24.02
CA LEU A 366 14.27 -3.52 -23.60
C LEU A 366 13.24 -4.51 -24.14
N THR A 367 11.99 -4.08 -24.33
CA THR A 367 10.98 -4.91 -25.00
C THR A 367 11.40 -5.20 -26.45
N VAL A 368 11.93 -4.21 -27.17
CA VAL A 368 12.48 -4.40 -28.53
C VAL A 368 13.59 -5.45 -28.51
N LEU A 369 14.58 -5.32 -27.61
CA LEU A 369 15.66 -6.30 -27.50
C LEU A 369 15.11 -7.71 -27.21
N THR A 370 14.19 -7.82 -26.25
CA THR A 370 13.55 -9.08 -25.85
C THR A 370 12.85 -9.74 -27.04
N MET A 371 12.06 -8.98 -27.79
CA MET A 371 11.30 -9.49 -28.94
C MET A 371 12.21 -9.87 -30.11
N ARG A 372 13.26 -9.07 -30.39
CA ARG A 372 14.25 -9.40 -31.42
C ARG A 372 14.96 -10.71 -31.10
N LEU A 373 15.41 -10.89 -29.86
CA LEU A 373 16.04 -12.14 -29.42
C LEU A 373 15.08 -13.33 -29.51
N LEU A 374 13.84 -13.18 -29.04
CA LEU A 374 12.81 -14.22 -29.13
C LEU A 374 12.48 -14.64 -30.57
N ASN A 375 12.39 -13.67 -31.49
CA ASN A 375 12.04 -13.95 -32.88
C ASN A 375 13.18 -14.63 -33.64
N ALA A 376 14.42 -14.39 -33.22
CA ALA A 376 15.60 -14.78 -33.95
C ALA A 376 16.21 -16.09 -33.40
N CYS A 377 16.27 -16.25 -32.07
CA CYS A 377 16.87 -17.40 -31.41
C CYS A 377 15.82 -18.50 -31.17
N LYS A 378 16.12 -19.74 -31.56
CA LYS A 378 15.17 -20.86 -31.45
C LYS A 378 15.16 -21.50 -30.06
N THR A 379 16.26 -21.41 -29.33
CA THR A 379 16.50 -22.14 -28.07
C THR A 379 16.43 -21.24 -26.84
N ILE A 380 16.20 -19.94 -27.05
CA ILE A 380 16.13 -18.95 -25.99
C ILE A 380 14.92 -19.19 -25.09
N ARG A 381 15.15 -19.09 -23.79
CA ARG A 381 14.13 -19.10 -22.74
C ARG A 381 14.31 -17.87 -21.87
N LEU A 382 13.28 -17.03 -21.81
CA LEU A 382 13.29 -15.86 -20.92
C LEU A 382 13.06 -16.32 -19.48
N LEU A 383 13.87 -15.79 -18.56
CA LEU A 383 13.84 -16.16 -17.15
C LEU A 383 13.32 -15.02 -16.27
N ASN A 384 13.82 -13.81 -16.52
CA ASN A 384 13.44 -12.60 -15.81
C ASN A 384 13.60 -11.38 -16.74
N LEU A 385 12.69 -10.41 -16.63
CA LEU A 385 12.73 -9.13 -17.31
C LEU A 385 12.33 -8.06 -16.30
N ASN A 386 13.17 -7.06 -16.12
CA ASN A 386 12.83 -5.89 -15.32
C ASN A 386 13.08 -4.63 -16.16
N THR A 387 12.94 -3.45 -15.55
CA THR A 387 13.02 -2.18 -16.27
C THR A 387 14.36 -1.94 -16.95
N ASP A 388 15.45 -2.51 -16.43
CA ASP A 388 16.82 -2.27 -16.89
C ASP A 388 17.58 -3.54 -17.28
N GLY A 389 16.97 -4.73 -17.25
CA GLY A 389 17.67 -5.98 -17.47
C GLY A 389 16.82 -7.11 -18.01
N LEU A 390 17.47 -7.98 -18.79
CA LEU A 390 16.90 -9.21 -19.33
C LEU A 390 17.80 -10.40 -18.99
N MET A 391 17.22 -11.39 -18.32
CA MET A 391 17.83 -12.69 -18.04
C MET A 391 17.21 -13.78 -18.92
N TYR A 392 18.06 -14.57 -19.57
CA TYR A 392 17.64 -15.70 -20.39
C TYR A 392 18.62 -16.87 -20.28
N SER A 393 18.14 -18.04 -20.70
CA SER A 393 18.97 -19.20 -20.98
C SER A 393 18.87 -19.60 -22.45
N ILE A 394 20.00 -19.97 -23.06
CA ILE A 394 20.10 -20.25 -24.50
C ILE A 394 21.18 -21.28 -24.78
N ASP A 395 21.05 -22.00 -25.89
CA ASP A 395 22.09 -22.91 -26.36
C ASP A 395 23.31 -22.11 -26.84
N LYS A 396 24.49 -22.59 -26.48
CA LYS A 396 25.78 -21.94 -26.74
C LYS A 396 26.04 -21.71 -28.23
N SER A 397 25.47 -22.54 -29.09
CA SER A 397 25.55 -22.37 -30.55
C SER A 397 24.85 -21.12 -31.08
N GLU A 398 23.88 -20.56 -30.34
CA GLU A 398 23.17 -19.34 -30.74
C GLU A 398 23.77 -18.06 -30.11
N LEU A 399 24.77 -18.15 -29.23
CA LEU A 399 25.35 -16.99 -28.55
C LEU A 399 25.94 -15.95 -29.51
N ALA A 400 26.64 -16.38 -30.55
CA ALA A 400 27.20 -15.45 -31.54
C ALA A 400 26.11 -14.61 -32.22
N PHE A 401 24.92 -15.19 -32.39
CA PHE A 401 23.77 -14.51 -32.98
C PHE A 401 23.10 -13.57 -31.98
N VAL A 402 23.04 -13.95 -30.70
CA VAL A 402 22.64 -13.04 -29.62
C VAL A 402 23.54 -11.81 -29.57
N ASP A 403 24.87 -12.01 -29.64
CA ASP A 403 25.84 -10.92 -29.60
C ASP A 403 25.69 -9.98 -30.80
N GLU A 404 25.39 -10.50 -32.00
CA GLU A 404 25.11 -9.68 -33.18
C GLU A 404 23.86 -8.80 -32.98
N ILE A 405 22.75 -9.39 -32.50
CA ILE A 405 21.50 -8.66 -32.24
C ILE A 405 21.68 -7.61 -31.15
N VAL A 406 22.37 -7.97 -30.08
CA VAL A 406 22.68 -7.07 -28.98
C VAL A 406 23.55 -5.92 -29.48
N HIS A 407 24.62 -6.20 -30.22
CA HIS A 407 25.52 -5.16 -30.73
C HIS A 407 24.80 -4.19 -31.66
N ALA A 408 23.93 -4.70 -32.54
CA ALA A 408 23.09 -3.85 -33.39
C ALA A 408 22.13 -2.98 -32.57
N TRP A 409 21.51 -3.55 -31.52
CA TRP A 409 20.62 -2.81 -30.62
C TRP A 409 21.38 -1.75 -29.79
N GLU A 410 22.58 -2.04 -29.30
CA GLU A 410 23.44 -1.07 -28.61
C GLU A 410 23.85 0.07 -29.56
N ALA A 411 24.18 -0.23 -30.81
CA ALA A 411 24.51 0.78 -31.81
C ALA A 411 23.30 1.69 -32.15
N GLU A 412 22.10 1.11 -32.27
CA GLU A 412 20.86 1.83 -32.56
C GLU A 412 20.43 2.73 -31.39
N THR A 413 20.45 2.19 -30.17
CA THR A 413 19.96 2.87 -28.96
C THR A 413 21.01 3.75 -28.28
N LYS A 414 22.30 3.49 -28.55
CA LYS A 414 23.47 4.06 -27.86
C LYS A 414 23.55 3.66 -26.39
N PHE A 415 22.82 2.62 -25.98
CA PHE A 415 22.98 1.99 -24.68
C PHE A 415 24.15 1.01 -24.66
N GLU A 416 24.61 0.71 -23.46
CA GLU A 416 25.65 -0.27 -23.19
C GLU A 416 25.07 -1.30 -22.21
N LEU A 417 25.22 -2.58 -22.51
CA LEU A 417 24.79 -3.70 -21.66
C LEU A 417 25.98 -4.26 -20.88
N GLU A 418 25.82 -4.38 -19.57
CA GLU A 418 26.66 -5.20 -18.70
C GLU A 418 26.15 -6.66 -18.74
N VAL A 419 27.06 -7.62 -18.91
CA VAL A 419 26.73 -9.05 -18.95
C VAL A 419 27.19 -9.72 -17.65
N ASP A 420 26.24 -10.37 -16.97
CA ASP A 420 26.48 -11.29 -15.86
C ASP A 420 26.34 -12.73 -16.39
N ASP A 421 27.43 -13.50 -16.42
CA ASP A 421 27.40 -14.94 -16.72
C ASP A 421 26.99 -15.74 -15.48
N ILE A 422 25.90 -16.50 -15.61
CA ILE A 422 25.25 -17.18 -14.49
C ILE A 422 25.50 -18.69 -14.61
N GLN A 423 25.96 -19.31 -13.53
CA GLN A 423 26.10 -20.76 -13.43
C GLN A 423 24.77 -21.41 -13.01
N ARG A 424 24.14 -20.90 -11.97
CA ARG A 424 22.88 -21.45 -11.41
C ARG A 424 21.94 -20.32 -11.02
N VAL A 425 20.64 -20.52 -11.26
CA VAL A 425 19.61 -19.57 -10.87
C VAL A 425 18.39 -20.28 -10.30
N TRP A 426 17.89 -19.77 -9.17
CA TRP A 426 16.60 -20.14 -8.58
C TRP A 426 15.71 -18.90 -8.52
N ILE A 427 14.50 -19.02 -9.06
CA ILE A 427 13.53 -17.94 -9.17
C ILE A 427 12.25 -18.38 -8.48
N LYS A 428 11.95 -17.81 -7.30
CA LYS A 428 10.64 -17.98 -6.68
C LYS A 428 9.59 -17.15 -7.43
N ASP A 429 9.87 -15.87 -7.60
CA ASP A 429 9.05 -14.88 -8.30
C ASP A 429 9.91 -13.69 -8.74
N VAL A 430 9.29 -12.69 -9.37
CA VAL A 430 9.97 -11.50 -9.91
C VAL A 430 10.78 -10.70 -8.89
N ASN A 431 10.49 -10.85 -7.59
CA ASN A 431 11.18 -10.12 -6.53
C ASN A 431 12.11 -11.00 -5.69
N ASN A 432 12.15 -12.33 -5.89
CA ASN A 432 12.93 -13.25 -5.05
C ASN A 432 13.73 -14.24 -5.90
N LEU A 433 15.04 -13.98 -6.03
CA LEU A 433 15.97 -14.75 -6.85
C LEU A 433 17.27 -15.05 -6.08
N LEU A 434 17.83 -16.24 -6.31
CA LEU A 434 19.20 -16.61 -5.92
C LEU A 434 19.98 -16.95 -7.18
N ILE A 435 21.12 -16.29 -7.38
CA ILE A 435 21.97 -16.43 -8.55
C ILE A 435 23.37 -16.79 -8.07
N ILE A 436 23.98 -17.81 -8.67
CA ILE A 436 25.40 -18.13 -8.55
C ILE A 436 26.04 -17.85 -9.90
N LYS A 437 26.96 -16.89 -9.95
CA LYS A 437 27.70 -16.55 -11.18
C LYS A 437 28.76 -17.60 -11.48
N THR A 438 29.26 -17.60 -12.72
CA THR A 438 30.34 -18.50 -13.16
C THR A 438 31.65 -18.32 -12.38
N ASN A 439 31.87 -17.14 -11.80
CA ASN A 439 33.01 -16.84 -10.92
C ASN A 439 32.79 -17.26 -9.44
N GLY A 440 31.66 -17.88 -9.10
CA GLY A 440 31.30 -18.29 -7.75
C GLY A 440 30.62 -17.22 -6.89
N GLU A 441 30.43 -15.99 -7.40
CA GLU A 441 29.72 -14.93 -6.67
C GLU A 441 28.23 -15.29 -6.49
N VAL A 442 27.77 -15.25 -5.24
CA VAL A 442 26.35 -15.45 -4.89
C VAL A 442 25.64 -14.11 -4.80
N LYS A 443 24.61 -13.91 -5.63
CA LYS A 443 23.77 -12.71 -5.68
C LYS A 443 22.36 -13.06 -5.22
N THR A 444 21.89 -12.40 -4.16
CA THR A 444 20.55 -12.59 -3.58
C THR A 444 19.64 -11.39 -3.83
N VAL A 445 18.39 -11.68 -4.17
CA VAL A 445 17.35 -10.68 -4.44
C VAL A 445 16.11 -11.03 -3.62
N GLY A 446 15.48 -10.00 -3.03
CA GLY A 446 14.19 -10.14 -2.36
C GLY A 446 14.24 -10.36 -0.86
N GLY A 447 13.08 -10.15 -0.22
CA GLY A 447 12.91 -10.26 1.23
C GLY A 447 13.05 -11.68 1.78
N TYR A 448 13.00 -12.71 0.91
CA TYR A 448 13.23 -14.10 1.32
C TYR A 448 14.70 -14.38 1.65
N LEU A 449 15.63 -13.63 1.05
CA LEU A 449 17.06 -13.88 1.14
C LEU A 449 17.84 -12.71 1.76
N ASN A 450 17.39 -11.47 1.55
CA ASN A 450 18.11 -10.28 2.01
C ASN A 450 17.79 -9.91 3.46
N TYR A 451 18.81 -9.51 4.22
CA TYR A 451 18.73 -9.01 5.59
C TYR A 451 19.80 -7.95 5.87
N GLY A 452 19.75 -7.35 7.06
CA GLY A 452 20.68 -6.30 7.45
C GLY A 452 20.28 -4.92 6.94
N VAL A 453 21.27 -4.04 6.86
CA VAL A 453 21.12 -2.68 6.34
C VAL A 453 21.05 -2.73 4.82
N SER A 454 20.01 -2.14 4.25
CA SER A 454 19.90 -1.86 2.82
C SER A 454 20.18 -0.38 2.56
N VAL A 455 21.14 -0.13 1.68
CA VAL A 455 21.43 1.20 1.10
C VAL A 455 20.97 1.30 -0.35
N LYS A 456 20.31 0.26 -0.88
CA LYS A 456 19.68 0.28 -2.20
C LYS A 456 18.31 0.94 -2.08
N GLY A 457 18.10 2.04 -2.81
CA GLY A 457 16.89 2.85 -2.66
C GLY A 457 16.88 3.64 -1.35
N ALA A 458 15.72 3.73 -0.70
CA ALA A 458 15.60 4.32 0.62
C ALA A 458 16.32 3.46 1.67
N TRP A 459 17.03 4.09 2.61
CA TRP A 459 17.75 3.38 3.66
C TRP A 459 16.78 2.58 4.53
N ALA A 460 17.08 1.30 4.76
CA ALA A 460 16.26 0.42 5.59
C ALA A 460 17.14 -0.54 6.38
N ILE A 461 16.58 -1.13 7.42
CA ILE A 461 17.19 -2.26 8.13
C ILE A 461 16.12 -3.32 8.41
N ASN A 462 16.45 -4.59 8.14
CA ASN A 462 15.57 -5.70 8.45
C ASN A 462 16.36 -6.97 8.81
N ASN A 463 16.40 -7.24 10.11
CA ASN A 463 16.99 -8.42 10.73
C ASN A 463 15.92 -9.36 11.31
N ASN A 464 14.73 -9.38 10.73
CA ASN A 464 13.74 -10.40 11.08
C ASN A 464 14.16 -11.76 10.54
N MET A 465 14.18 -12.77 11.41
CA MET A 465 14.37 -14.19 11.07
C MET A 465 15.57 -14.41 10.15
N VAL A 466 16.71 -13.77 10.47
CA VAL A 466 17.94 -13.87 9.68
C VAL A 466 18.36 -15.33 9.49
N ILE A 467 18.15 -16.17 10.50
CA ILE A 467 18.49 -17.59 10.43
C ILE A 467 17.78 -18.32 9.30
N VAL A 468 16.50 -18.00 9.04
CA VAL A 468 15.73 -18.60 7.93
C VAL A 468 16.35 -18.21 6.59
N LYS A 469 16.81 -16.96 6.45
CA LYS A 469 17.44 -16.47 5.22
C LYS A 469 18.80 -17.12 5.00
N LYS A 470 19.61 -17.26 6.05
CA LYS A 470 20.88 -18.00 6.02
C LYS A 470 20.68 -19.47 5.65
N ALA A 471 19.72 -20.15 6.28
CA ALA A 471 19.41 -21.54 5.98
C ALA A 471 18.99 -21.76 4.51
N LEU A 472 18.25 -20.83 3.91
CA LEU A 472 17.94 -20.88 2.48
C LEU A 472 19.19 -20.77 1.61
N ILE A 473 20.08 -19.84 1.93
CA ILE A 473 21.33 -19.65 1.17
C ILE A 473 22.21 -20.91 1.29
N GLU A 474 22.43 -21.42 2.49
CA GLU A 474 23.20 -22.65 2.73
C GLU A 474 22.62 -23.86 2.00
N TYR A 475 21.29 -24.01 2.02
CA TYR A 475 20.60 -25.07 1.30
C TYR A 475 20.86 -25.02 -0.20
N PHE A 476 20.68 -23.86 -0.85
CA PHE A 476 20.84 -23.76 -2.30
C PHE A 476 22.30 -23.74 -2.76
N VAL A 477 23.19 -23.12 -2.01
CA VAL A 477 24.60 -22.95 -2.41
C VAL A 477 25.43 -24.17 -2.05
N HIS A 478 25.22 -24.74 -0.86
CA HIS A 478 26.08 -25.77 -0.29
C HIS A 478 25.37 -27.14 -0.12
N GLY A 479 24.05 -27.20 -0.32
CA GLY A 479 23.28 -28.44 -0.13
C GLY A 479 23.05 -28.80 1.35
N THR A 480 23.37 -27.90 2.27
CA THR A 480 23.19 -28.10 3.71
C THR A 480 21.70 -28.15 4.04
N PRO A 481 21.19 -29.20 4.72
CA PRO A 481 19.82 -29.22 5.23
C PRO A 481 19.51 -27.98 6.07
N VAL A 482 18.31 -27.41 5.91
CA VAL A 482 17.94 -26.19 6.63
C VAL A 482 17.92 -26.40 8.15
N GLU A 483 17.62 -27.62 8.58
CA GLU A 483 17.66 -28.06 9.97
C GLU A 483 19.03 -27.88 10.59
N ASP A 484 20.10 -28.25 9.89
CA ASP A 484 21.45 -28.20 10.42
C ASP A 484 21.84 -26.75 10.68
N THR A 485 21.63 -25.86 9.69
CA THR A 485 21.92 -24.43 9.84
C THR A 485 21.15 -23.80 11.01
N ILE A 486 19.88 -24.17 11.20
CA ILE A 486 19.02 -23.59 12.22
C ILE A 486 19.34 -24.16 13.61
N ASN A 487 19.55 -25.47 13.71
CA ASN A 487 19.81 -26.14 14.99
C ASN A 487 21.20 -25.77 15.54
N ASP A 488 22.18 -25.58 14.67
CA ASP A 488 23.56 -25.21 15.06
C ASP A 488 23.70 -23.72 15.45
N CYS A 489 22.65 -22.91 15.30
CA CYS A 489 22.69 -21.50 15.63
C CYS A 489 22.23 -21.22 17.08
N ASP A 490 23.13 -20.65 17.88
CA ASP A 490 22.86 -20.26 19.28
C ASP A 490 22.67 -18.75 19.48
N ASP A 491 22.87 -17.93 18.44
CA ASP A 491 22.60 -16.50 18.47
C ASP A 491 21.09 -16.24 18.38
N ILE A 492 20.47 -15.93 19.53
CA ILE A 492 19.03 -15.68 19.64
C ILE A 492 18.56 -14.56 18.70
N PHE A 493 19.38 -13.54 18.45
CA PHE A 493 19.01 -12.42 17.57
C PHE A 493 18.79 -12.84 16.12
N GLN A 494 19.35 -13.99 15.69
CA GLN A 494 19.07 -14.53 14.35
C GLN A 494 17.61 -15.00 14.19
N PHE A 495 16.92 -15.26 15.30
CA PHE A 495 15.55 -15.76 15.36
C PHE A 495 14.51 -14.65 15.59
N GLN A 496 14.94 -13.42 15.86
CA GLN A 496 14.05 -12.33 16.26
C GLN A 496 12.97 -12.03 15.21
N ILE A 497 11.81 -11.60 15.68
CA ILE A 497 10.76 -10.97 14.88
C ILE A 497 10.37 -9.65 15.56
N ILE A 498 10.39 -8.56 14.82
CA ILE A 498 10.00 -7.22 15.29
C ILE A 498 8.54 -7.01 14.93
N ALA A 499 7.68 -7.27 15.91
CA ALA A 499 6.23 -7.13 15.83
C ALA A 499 5.84 -5.66 16.03
N LYS A 500 5.37 -5.00 14.97
CA LYS A 500 5.02 -3.57 14.99
C LYS A 500 3.54 -3.31 14.71
N ALA A 501 2.91 -2.49 15.55
CA ALA A 501 1.66 -1.81 15.25
C ALA A 501 1.94 -0.39 14.73
N GLY A 502 1.22 0.02 13.67
CA GLY A 502 1.32 1.38 13.11
C GLY A 502 0.53 2.42 13.91
N ALA A 503 0.68 3.70 13.55
CA ALA A 503 0.03 4.81 14.25
C ALA A 503 -1.51 4.74 14.29
N LYS A 504 -2.15 4.04 13.35
CA LYS A 504 -3.61 3.85 13.30
C LYS A 504 -4.19 2.95 14.42
N TYR A 505 -3.32 2.33 15.20
CA TYR A 505 -3.69 1.42 16.27
C TYR A 505 -3.47 2.09 17.63
N ARG A 506 -4.50 2.04 18.48
CA ARG A 506 -4.48 2.66 19.81
C ARG A 506 -3.63 1.84 20.77
N GLU A 507 -3.84 0.53 20.76
CA GLU A 507 -3.28 -0.41 21.74
C GLU A 507 -2.84 -1.71 21.05
N VAL A 508 -1.92 -2.41 21.71
CA VAL A 508 -1.46 -3.76 21.40
C VAL A 508 -1.58 -4.59 22.67
N TYR A 509 -1.98 -5.85 22.52
CA TYR A 509 -1.99 -6.80 23.62
C TYR A 509 -1.42 -8.15 23.18
N HIS A 510 -0.84 -8.86 24.14
CA HIS A 510 -0.37 -10.22 24.02
C HIS A 510 -1.35 -11.15 24.75
N LEU A 511 -1.76 -12.25 24.13
CA LEU A 511 -2.52 -13.27 24.85
C LEU A 511 -1.60 -14.08 25.76
N VAL A 512 -1.81 -14.03 27.07
CA VAL A 512 -1.09 -14.84 28.07
C VAL A 512 -2.11 -15.63 28.87
N ASP A 513 -1.99 -16.96 28.86
CA ASP A 513 -2.96 -17.89 29.44
C ASP A 513 -4.41 -17.68 28.93
N GLY A 514 -4.53 -17.20 27.69
CA GLY A 514 -5.81 -16.88 27.06
C GLY A 514 -6.34 -15.47 27.36
N GLU A 515 -5.71 -14.74 28.27
CA GLU A 515 -6.11 -13.39 28.67
C GLU A 515 -5.32 -12.30 27.94
N PRO A 516 -5.95 -11.19 27.53
CA PRO A 516 -5.26 -10.08 26.87
C PRO A 516 -4.44 -9.25 27.87
N VAL A 517 -3.12 -9.28 27.73
CA VAL A 517 -2.17 -8.47 28.51
C VAL A 517 -1.69 -7.30 27.65
N PRO A 518 -1.93 -6.03 28.03
CA PRO A 518 -1.44 -4.87 27.29
C PRO A 518 0.09 -4.89 27.15
N VAL A 519 0.59 -4.53 25.96
CA VAL A 519 2.02 -4.43 25.66
C VAL A 519 2.29 -3.21 24.78
N GLN A 520 3.56 -2.83 24.66
CA GLN A 520 4.01 -1.72 23.82
C GLN A 520 3.71 -1.94 22.33
N LYS A 521 3.80 -0.91 21.49
CA LYS A 521 3.42 -1.02 20.06
C LYS A 521 4.44 -1.76 19.22
N VAL A 522 5.71 -1.73 19.59
CA VAL A 522 6.81 -2.41 18.90
C VAL A 522 7.46 -3.42 19.84
N ASN A 523 7.39 -4.70 19.53
CA ASN A 523 7.95 -5.76 20.39
C ASN A 523 8.95 -6.62 19.62
N ARG A 524 10.05 -6.99 20.28
CA ARG A 524 10.89 -8.12 19.88
C ARG A 524 10.21 -9.39 20.37
N VAL A 525 9.96 -10.32 19.45
CA VAL A 525 9.35 -11.60 19.77
C VAL A 525 10.11 -12.77 19.16
N TYR A 526 9.99 -13.93 19.79
CA TYR A 526 10.49 -15.22 19.32
C TYR A 526 9.35 -16.24 19.30
N ALA A 527 9.43 -17.23 18.40
CA ALA A 527 8.54 -18.40 18.51
C ALA A 527 8.89 -19.18 19.77
N THR A 528 7.87 -19.69 20.47
CA THR A 528 8.06 -20.53 21.66
C THR A 528 7.22 -21.80 21.57
N ALA A 529 7.66 -22.85 22.26
CA ALA A 529 6.89 -24.08 22.45
C ALA A 529 5.90 -23.95 23.63
N ASP A 530 6.06 -22.92 24.46
CA ASP A 530 5.20 -22.66 25.61
C ASP A 530 3.83 -22.13 25.17
N LYS A 531 2.81 -22.94 25.39
CA LYS A 531 1.43 -22.67 24.95
C LYS A 531 0.71 -21.65 25.83
N ARG A 532 1.30 -21.24 26.96
CA ARG A 532 0.78 -20.12 27.78
C ARG A 532 0.78 -18.83 26.98
N TYR A 533 1.81 -18.63 26.14
CA TYR A 533 1.95 -17.42 25.34
C TYR A 533 1.32 -17.60 23.96
N GLY A 534 0.35 -16.75 23.63
CA GLY A 534 -0.34 -16.71 22.35
C GLY A 534 0.26 -15.70 21.38
N LYS A 535 -0.58 -15.16 20.50
CA LYS A 535 -0.21 -14.12 19.52
C LYS A 535 -0.41 -12.71 20.08
N LEU A 536 0.26 -11.75 19.44
CA LEU A 536 -0.01 -10.32 19.62
C LEU A 536 -1.11 -9.83 18.68
N PHE A 537 -1.96 -8.95 19.20
CA PHE A 537 -3.06 -8.31 18.51
C PHE A 537 -2.97 -6.80 18.65
N LYS A 538 -3.49 -6.09 17.65
CA LYS A 538 -3.54 -4.63 17.58
C LYS A 538 -4.99 -4.18 17.42
N VAL A 539 -5.36 -3.08 18.07
CA VAL A 539 -6.72 -2.57 18.08
C VAL A 539 -6.78 -1.22 17.37
N LYS A 540 -7.66 -1.10 16.38
CA LYS A 540 -7.78 0.13 15.57
C LYS A 540 -8.39 1.26 16.41
N ALA A 541 -7.80 2.45 16.31
CA ALA A 541 -8.28 3.63 17.02
C ALA A 541 -9.69 4.08 16.56
N GLU A 542 -10.04 3.86 15.29
CA GLU A 542 -11.29 4.34 14.68
C GLU A 542 -12.54 3.58 15.14
N ASN A 543 -12.45 2.26 15.27
CA ASN A 543 -13.62 1.39 15.44
C ASN A 543 -13.43 0.24 16.43
N ASN A 544 -12.33 0.24 17.19
CA ASN A 544 -11.97 -0.79 18.16
C ASN A 544 -11.90 -2.22 17.58
N SER A 545 -11.81 -2.37 16.26
CA SER A 545 -11.64 -3.70 15.66
C SER A 545 -10.25 -4.25 15.95
N THR A 546 -10.21 -5.53 16.30
CA THR A 546 -8.97 -6.26 16.60
C THR A 546 -8.42 -6.90 15.34
N ALA A 547 -7.10 -6.84 15.16
CA ALA A 547 -6.40 -7.50 14.08
C ALA A 547 -5.15 -8.18 14.63
N LYS A 548 -4.73 -9.28 14.01
CA LYS A 548 -3.46 -9.92 14.34
C LYS A 548 -2.30 -9.09 13.80
N ILE A 549 -1.16 -9.10 14.49
CA ILE A 549 0.09 -8.72 13.84
C ILE A 549 0.47 -9.85 12.87
N GLU A 550 0.74 -9.48 11.63
CA GLU A 550 0.98 -10.45 10.56
C GLU A 550 2.31 -11.18 10.75
N MET A 551 2.41 -12.40 10.20
CA MET A 551 3.62 -13.23 10.20
C MET A 551 4.14 -13.70 11.57
N LEU A 552 3.40 -13.50 12.66
CA LEU A 552 3.77 -14.04 13.97
C LEU A 552 3.48 -15.55 14.09
N PRO A 553 4.32 -16.30 14.83
CA PRO A 553 4.04 -17.69 15.22
C PRO A 553 2.79 -17.75 16.10
N GLU A 554 2.10 -18.90 16.15
CA GLU A 554 0.90 -19.08 16.98
C GLU A 554 1.16 -18.85 18.47
N HIS A 555 2.38 -19.19 18.89
CA HIS A 555 2.89 -18.97 20.23
C HIS A 555 4.18 -18.15 20.12
N CYS A 556 4.21 -16.96 20.71
CA CYS A 556 5.41 -16.12 20.77
C CYS A 556 5.65 -15.57 22.17
N ILE A 557 6.92 -15.42 22.53
CA ILE A 557 7.38 -14.74 23.75
C ILE A 557 7.97 -13.38 23.39
N ILE A 558 7.73 -12.40 24.26
CA ILE A 558 8.27 -11.03 24.12
C ILE A 558 9.60 -10.96 24.89
N ASP A 559 10.59 -10.28 24.32
CA ASP A 559 11.92 -10.09 24.91
C ASP A 559 12.50 -8.71 24.56
N ASN A 560 11.80 -7.64 24.95
CA ASN A 560 12.22 -6.29 24.57
C ASN A 560 13.55 -5.89 25.20
N ASP A 561 13.89 -6.44 26.37
CA ASP A 561 15.09 -6.10 27.15
C ASP A 561 16.27 -7.06 26.92
N ASN A 562 16.13 -8.05 26.02
CA ASN A 562 17.16 -9.03 25.67
C ASN A 562 17.63 -9.91 26.85
N HIS A 563 16.69 -10.42 27.65
CA HIS A 563 16.96 -11.32 28.78
C HIS A 563 16.81 -12.80 28.44
N LEU A 564 16.13 -13.14 27.34
CA LEU A 564 15.94 -14.53 26.95
C LEU A 564 17.20 -15.14 26.33
N THR A 565 17.26 -16.48 26.36
CA THR A 565 18.32 -17.23 25.69
C THR A 565 17.72 -18.18 24.66
N ILE A 566 18.57 -18.76 23.80
CA ILE A 566 18.13 -19.61 22.69
C ILE A 566 17.29 -20.82 23.13
N VAL A 567 17.40 -21.26 24.39
CA VAL A 567 16.64 -22.40 24.93
C VAL A 567 15.13 -22.17 24.95
N GLU A 568 14.71 -20.90 25.00
CA GLU A 568 13.29 -20.52 25.03
C GLU A 568 12.67 -20.48 23.63
N VAL A 569 13.50 -20.55 22.59
CA VAL A 569 13.09 -20.40 21.19
C VAL A 569 12.70 -21.75 20.59
N ASP A 570 11.48 -21.83 20.06
CA ASP A 570 11.06 -22.97 19.25
C ASP A 570 11.68 -22.90 17.84
N LYS A 571 12.85 -23.54 17.70
CA LYS A 571 13.56 -23.66 16.41
C LYS A 571 12.72 -24.35 15.33
N GLN A 572 11.75 -25.20 15.68
CA GLN A 572 10.93 -25.93 14.70
C GLN A 572 10.08 -24.99 13.85
N PHE A 573 9.57 -23.90 14.42
CA PHE A 573 8.83 -22.89 13.66
C PHE A 573 9.66 -22.32 12.50
N TYR A 574 10.93 -22.04 12.74
CA TYR A 574 11.85 -21.47 11.76
C TYR A 574 12.27 -22.52 10.72
N ILE A 575 12.46 -23.78 11.14
CA ILE A 575 12.71 -24.90 10.23
C ILE A 575 11.54 -25.08 9.25
N ASP A 576 10.31 -25.13 9.77
CA ASP A 576 9.11 -25.27 8.93
C ASP A 576 8.96 -24.10 7.96
N MET A 577 9.27 -22.89 8.42
CA MET A 577 9.29 -21.71 7.56
C MET A 577 10.36 -21.82 6.47
N ALA A 578 11.59 -22.22 6.81
CA ALA A 578 12.68 -22.40 5.86
C ALA A 578 12.31 -23.45 4.80
N LYS A 579 11.81 -24.62 5.21
CA LYS A 579 11.33 -25.67 4.29
C LYS A 579 10.24 -25.17 3.35
N LYS A 580 9.27 -24.43 3.87
CA LYS A 580 8.22 -23.83 3.03
C LYS A 580 8.84 -22.89 1.98
N ARG A 581 9.77 -22.03 2.38
CA ARG A 581 10.42 -21.08 1.47
C ARG A 581 11.32 -21.78 0.45
N VAL A 582 12.00 -22.87 0.82
CA VAL A 582 12.70 -23.75 -0.13
C VAL A 582 11.73 -24.26 -1.19
N ASN A 583 10.60 -24.82 -0.77
CA ASN A 583 9.57 -25.32 -1.67
C ASN A 583 9.02 -24.23 -2.60
N ASP A 584 8.85 -23.00 -2.11
CA ASP A 584 8.42 -21.87 -2.93
C ASP A 584 9.42 -21.57 -4.07
N PHE A 585 10.73 -21.65 -3.81
CA PHE A 585 11.78 -21.51 -4.84
C PHE A 585 11.80 -22.70 -5.81
N LEU A 586 11.57 -23.91 -5.32
CA LEU A 586 11.52 -25.13 -6.13
C LEU A 586 10.20 -25.30 -6.90
N GLY A 587 9.25 -24.37 -6.77
CA GLY A 587 7.92 -24.47 -7.37
C GLY A 587 7.08 -25.64 -6.81
N ILE A 588 7.50 -26.24 -5.69
CA ILE A 588 6.83 -27.36 -5.05
C ILE A 588 5.61 -26.79 -4.32
N LYS A 589 4.44 -26.96 -4.93
CA LYS A 589 3.19 -26.62 -4.25
C LYS A 589 3.02 -27.59 -3.08
N PRO A 590 2.69 -27.10 -1.87
CA PRO A 590 2.36 -28.00 -0.78
C PRO A 590 1.26 -28.94 -1.27
N GLU A 591 1.41 -30.24 -1.00
CA GLU A 591 0.30 -31.16 -1.20
C GLU A 591 -0.92 -30.51 -0.57
N LYS A 592 -1.99 -30.34 -1.35
CA LYS A 592 -3.29 -30.05 -0.76
C LYS A 592 -3.52 -31.23 0.17
N LYS A 593 -3.23 -31.07 1.46
CA LYS A 593 -3.70 -32.00 2.47
C LYS A 593 -5.19 -32.04 2.21
N LYS A 594 -5.68 -33.14 1.62
CA LYS A 594 -7.09 -33.54 1.75
C LYS A 594 -7.33 -33.29 3.22
N ALA A 595 -8.26 -32.39 3.55
CA ALA A 595 -8.45 -32.00 4.93
C ALA A 595 -8.75 -33.27 5.74
N ILE A 596 -7.69 -33.87 6.29
CA ILE A 596 -7.79 -34.84 7.36
C ILE A 596 -8.30 -33.94 8.45
N ARG A 597 -9.62 -34.00 8.67
CA ARG A 597 -10.26 -33.50 9.87
C ARG A 597 -9.36 -33.96 11.01
N ARG A 598 -8.56 -33.04 11.56
CA ARG A 598 -7.90 -33.26 12.83
C ARG A 598 -9.06 -33.61 13.76
N ASN A 599 -9.11 -34.87 14.19
CA ASN A 599 -9.86 -35.26 15.36
C ASN A 599 -9.27 -34.45 16.51
N LYS A 600 -9.75 -33.22 16.70
CA LYS A 600 -9.86 -32.68 18.06
C LYS A 600 -10.67 -33.73 18.79
N SER A 601 -10.10 -34.24 19.87
CA SER A 601 -10.82 -34.96 20.91
C SER A 601 -12.05 -34.12 21.27
N MET A 602 -13.18 -34.42 20.64
CA MET A 602 -14.45 -33.92 21.07
C MET A 602 -14.85 -34.84 22.23
N ALA A 603 -14.85 -34.25 23.42
CA ALA A 603 -15.97 -34.47 24.33
C ALA A 603 -17.24 -34.60 23.46
N THR A 604 -17.97 -35.70 23.64
CA THR A 604 -19.15 -36.09 22.86
C THR A 604 -20.14 -34.94 22.67
N THR A 605 -19.96 -34.14 21.63
CA THR A 605 -20.96 -33.17 21.16
C THR A 605 -21.78 -33.86 20.08
N LYS A 606 -23.06 -34.06 20.39
CA LYS A 606 -24.08 -34.51 19.44
C LYS A 606 -23.93 -33.79 18.10
N SER A 607 -23.95 -34.54 17.00
CA SER A 607 -24.13 -33.95 15.66
C SER A 607 -25.40 -33.11 15.67
N LYS A 608 -25.29 -31.83 15.29
CA LYS A 608 -26.46 -30.95 15.16
C LYS A 608 -27.43 -31.54 14.15
N ASN A 609 -28.70 -31.66 14.51
CA ASN A 609 -29.75 -32.11 13.59
C ASN A 609 -30.10 -30.99 12.57
N ILE A 610 -30.92 -31.33 11.58
CA ILE A 610 -31.29 -30.40 10.51
C ILE A 610 -31.95 -29.10 11.01
N TYR A 611 -32.68 -29.15 12.13
CA TYR A 611 -33.33 -27.97 12.73
C TYR A 611 -32.30 -27.01 13.35
N GLU A 612 -31.33 -27.53 14.10
CA GLU A 612 -30.26 -26.73 14.70
C GLU A 612 -29.35 -26.08 13.64
N ARG A 613 -29.16 -26.76 12.50
CA ARG A 613 -28.44 -26.23 11.35
C ARG A 613 -29.24 -25.14 10.63
N LEU A 614 -30.56 -25.32 10.48
CA LEU A 614 -31.43 -24.28 9.92
C LEU A 614 -31.45 -23.01 10.77
N MET A 615 -31.41 -23.14 12.11
CA MET A 615 -31.27 -21.99 13.01
C MET A 615 -29.96 -21.22 12.75
N CYS A 616 -28.84 -21.91 12.57
CA CYS A 616 -27.57 -21.26 12.22
C CYS A 616 -27.67 -20.53 10.87
N VAL A 617 -28.29 -21.13 9.86
CA VAL A 617 -28.53 -20.48 8.56
C VAL A 617 -29.35 -19.21 8.73
N ARG A 618 -30.43 -19.24 9.54
CA ARG A 618 -31.29 -18.07 9.80
C ARG A 618 -30.52 -16.94 10.49
N ASP A 619 -29.76 -17.25 11.53
CA ASP A 619 -28.97 -16.25 12.28
C ASP A 619 -27.90 -15.58 11.40
N GLU A 620 -27.24 -16.36 10.55
CA GLU A 620 -26.24 -15.85 9.62
C GLU A 620 -26.88 -15.05 8.49
N PHE A 621 -28.02 -15.50 7.97
CA PHE A 621 -28.74 -14.80 6.91
C PHE A 621 -29.28 -13.44 7.38
N ALA A 622 -29.77 -13.35 8.62
CA ALA A 622 -30.24 -12.09 9.21
C ALA A 622 -29.13 -11.03 9.27
N LYS A 623 -27.87 -11.42 9.47
CA LYS A 623 -26.71 -10.50 9.52
C LYS A 623 -26.31 -9.94 8.15
N ILE A 624 -26.75 -10.55 7.05
CA ILE A 624 -26.39 -10.12 5.69
C ILE A 624 -27.07 -8.79 5.32
N GLY A 625 -28.25 -8.49 5.90
CA GLY A 625 -29.01 -7.27 5.60
C GLY A 625 -29.48 -7.20 4.14
N ILE A 626 -30.69 -7.69 3.87
CA ILE A 626 -31.27 -7.68 2.52
C ILE A 626 -32.25 -6.53 2.31
N GLU A 627 -32.25 -5.93 1.11
CA GLU A 627 -33.14 -4.84 0.73
C GLU A 627 -34.22 -5.32 -0.26
N LYS A 628 -35.42 -4.73 -0.20
CA LYS A 628 -36.53 -5.06 -1.09
C LYS A 628 -36.36 -4.35 -2.44
N ASN A 629 -35.89 -5.07 -3.45
CA ASN A 629 -35.63 -4.50 -4.77
C ASN A 629 -36.78 -4.64 -5.78
N GLY A 630 -37.78 -5.48 -5.50
CA GLY A 630 -38.98 -5.63 -6.32
C GLY A 630 -40.00 -4.52 -6.05
N LYS A 631 -40.73 -4.09 -7.08
CA LYS A 631 -41.78 -3.06 -6.97
C LYS A 631 -43.07 -3.57 -7.58
N ASN A 632 -44.18 -3.48 -6.85
CA ASN A 632 -45.50 -3.63 -7.43
C ASN A 632 -45.95 -2.27 -8.01
N MET A 633 -46.04 -2.19 -9.35
CA MET A 633 -46.38 -0.93 -10.03
C MET A 633 -47.81 -0.45 -9.79
N GLN A 634 -48.72 -1.31 -9.32
CA GLN A 634 -50.11 -0.95 -9.07
C GLN A 634 -50.39 -0.61 -7.60
N LEU A 635 -49.64 -1.22 -6.66
CA LEU A 635 -49.87 -1.06 -5.21
C LEU A 635 -48.76 -0.26 -4.49
N THR A 636 -47.74 0.21 -5.21
CA THR A 636 -46.59 0.98 -4.66
C THR A 636 -45.80 0.29 -3.52
N SER A 637 -46.09 -0.97 -3.21
CA SER A 637 -45.33 -1.76 -2.25
C SER A 637 -44.06 -2.36 -2.85
N LYS A 638 -43.00 -2.44 -2.04
CA LYS A 638 -41.75 -3.12 -2.38
C LYS A 638 -41.75 -4.53 -1.80
N PHE A 639 -41.15 -5.48 -2.51
CA PHE A 639 -41.01 -6.88 -2.08
C PHE A 639 -39.59 -7.39 -2.33
N PHE A 640 -39.17 -8.45 -1.62
CA PHE A 640 -37.89 -9.12 -1.88
C PHE A 640 -37.95 -9.90 -3.19
N THR A 641 -36.97 -9.73 -4.08
CA THR A 641 -36.85 -10.59 -5.26
C THR A 641 -36.24 -11.95 -4.91
N LEU A 642 -36.32 -12.93 -5.82
CA LEU A 642 -35.63 -14.21 -5.61
C LEU A 642 -34.11 -14.04 -5.55
N ASP A 643 -33.55 -13.10 -6.31
CA ASP A 643 -32.11 -12.79 -6.27
C ASP A 643 -31.69 -12.23 -4.90
N ASP A 644 -32.56 -11.44 -4.27
CA ASP A 644 -32.31 -10.89 -2.93
C ASP A 644 -32.23 -12.01 -1.86
N ILE A 645 -32.93 -13.13 -2.07
CA ILE A 645 -33.07 -14.19 -1.07
C ILE A 645 -32.22 -15.43 -1.41
N VAL A 646 -32.42 -16.02 -2.58
CA VAL A 646 -31.84 -17.33 -2.95
C VAL A 646 -30.34 -17.24 -3.19
N ASN A 647 -29.86 -16.22 -3.92
CA ASN A 647 -28.43 -16.10 -4.23
C ASN A 647 -27.60 -15.84 -2.97
N LYS A 648 -28.16 -15.12 -2.01
CA LYS A 648 -27.50 -14.80 -0.74
C LYS A 648 -27.57 -15.94 0.29
N SER A 649 -28.63 -16.76 0.27
CA SER A 649 -28.79 -17.88 1.21
C SER A 649 -28.12 -19.18 0.75
N ARG A 650 -27.78 -19.32 -0.53
CA ARG A 650 -27.20 -20.54 -1.13
C ARG A 650 -25.93 -21.03 -0.42
N ASN A 651 -25.00 -20.13 -0.14
CA ASN A 651 -23.74 -20.50 0.50
C ASN A 651 -23.96 -20.95 1.95
N LEU A 652 -24.89 -20.29 2.68
CA LEU A 652 -25.20 -20.64 4.05
C LEU A 652 -25.82 -22.04 4.17
N PHE A 653 -26.76 -22.39 3.27
CA PHE A 653 -27.31 -23.74 3.22
C PHE A 653 -26.24 -24.78 2.90
N HIS A 654 -25.33 -24.48 1.95
CA HIS A 654 -24.24 -25.38 1.59
C HIS A 654 -23.25 -25.60 2.74
N GLU A 655 -22.84 -24.53 3.43
CA GLU A 655 -21.93 -24.59 4.59
C GLU A 655 -22.54 -25.36 5.75
N ASN A 656 -23.85 -25.23 5.94
CA ASN A 656 -24.62 -25.97 6.94
C ASN A 656 -25.10 -27.35 6.45
N ARG A 657 -24.66 -27.80 5.27
CA ARG A 657 -24.96 -29.13 4.70
C ARG A 657 -26.46 -29.41 4.56
N ILE A 658 -27.24 -28.38 4.21
CA ILE A 658 -28.67 -28.45 3.91
C ILE A 658 -28.85 -28.27 2.39
N LEU A 659 -29.65 -29.14 1.78
CA LEU A 659 -30.02 -29.03 0.36
C LEU A 659 -31.49 -28.58 0.23
N PRO A 660 -31.76 -27.33 -0.21
CA PRO A 660 -33.11 -26.89 -0.53
C PRO A 660 -33.57 -27.41 -1.89
N LEU A 661 -34.73 -28.08 -1.94
CA LEU A 661 -35.39 -28.57 -3.15
C LEU A 661 -36.79 -27.98 -3.28
N ASP A 662 -37.03 -27.25 -4.37
CA ASP A 662 -38.34 -26.72 -4.72
C ASP A 662 -39.18 -27.74 -5.51
N GLY A 663 -40.48 -27.83 -5.18
CA GLY A 663 -41.44 -28.70 -5.86
C GLY A 663 -42.79 -28.00 -6.04
N PHE A 664 -43.34 -28.07 -7.24
CA PHE A 664 -44.60 -27.40 -7.60
C PHE A 664 -45.59 -28.39 -8.21
N THR A 665 -46.82 -28.37 -7.73
CA THR A 665 -47.98 -29.06 -8.31
C THR A 665 -49.05 -28.03 -8.70
N LYS A 666 -50.19 -28.49 -9.23
CA LYS A 666 -51.33 -27.60 -9.53
C LYS A 666 -51.95 -26.97 -8.29
N GLU A 667 -51.78 -27.59 -7.13
CA GLU A 667 -52.48 -27.23 -5.89
C GLU A 667 -51.54 -26.77 -4.78
N THR A 668 -50.25 -27.12 -4.86
CA THR A 668 -49.28 -26.87 -3.78
C THR A 668 -47.90 -26.50 -4.30
N ALA A 669 -47.25 -25.57 -3.60
CA ALA A 669 -45.84 -25.26 -3.74
C ALA A 669 -45.10 -25.70 -2.47
N THR A 670 -43.97 -26.38 -2.63
CA THR A 670 -43.20 -26.97 -1.54
C THR A 670 -41.72 -26.59 -1.64
N LEU A 671 -41.08 -26.40 -0.48
CA LEU A 671 -39.64 -26.30 -0.32
C LEU A 671 -39.20 -27.32 0.72
N THR A 672 -38.47 -28.34 0.28
CA THR A 672 -37.92 -29.37 1.16
C THR A 672 -36.46 -29.05 1.44
N LEU A 673 -36.11 -28.82 2.69
CA LEU A 673 -34.73 -28.77 3.16
C LEU A 673 -34.32 -30.19 3.57
N LEU A 674 -33.37 -30.79 2.84
CA LEU A 674 -32.84 -32.12 3.11
C LEU A 674 -31.52 -32.01 3.87
N ASP A 675 -31.34 -32.87 4.89
CA ASP A 675 -30.02 -33.06 5.49
C ASP A 675 -29.16 -33.88 4.52
N VAL A 676 -28.06 -33.30 4.07
CA VAL A 676 -27.12 -33.97 3.15
C VAL A 676 -26.43 -35.16 3.84
N ASP A 677 -26.28 -35.13 5.16
CA ASP A 677 -25.67 -36.20 5.94
C ASP A 677 -26.64 -37.33 6.29
N ASN A 678 -27.95 -37.04 6.38
CA ASN A 678 -29.00 -38.01 6.63
C ASN A 678 -30.23 -37.69 5.76
N PRO A 679 -30.29 -38.16 4.50
CA PRO A 679 -31.38 -37.81 3.57
C PRO A 679 -32.80 -38.22 4.02
N GLY A 680 -32.92 -39.04 5.08
CA GLY A 680 -34.20 -39.35 5.72
C GLY A 680 -34.75 -38.23 6.60
N GLU A 681 -33.91 -37.31 7.07
CA GLU A 681 -34.29 -36.12 7.83
C GLU A 681 -34.51 -34.92 6.91
N LYS A 682 -35.71 -34.35 6.96
CA LYS A 682 -36.11 -33.23 6.11
C LYS A 682 -37.09 -32.31 6.80
N ILE A 683 -37.04 -31.03 6.44
CA ILE A 683 -38.03 -30.02 6.83
C ILE A 683 -38.76 -29.61 5.55
N ILE A 684 -40.10 -29.68 5.56
CA ILE A 684 -40.93 -29.32 4.41
C ILE A 684 -41.71 -28.06 4.76
N PHE A 685 -41.52 -27.02 3.96
CA PHE A 685 -42.39 -25.84 3.94
C PHE A 685 -43.36 -26.00 2.77
N GLU A 686 -44.65 -25.83 3.01
CA GLU A 686 -45.70 -26.01 2.00
C GLU A 686 -46.66 -24.83 2.04
N ILE A 687 -47.04 -24.35 0.86
CA ILE A 687 -48.02 -23.28 0.67
C ILE A 687 -49.03 -23.73 -0.39
N PRO A 688 -50.35 -23.60 -0.15
CA PRO A 688 -51.36 -23.83 -1.17
C PRO A 688 -51.15 -22.87 -2.35
N MET A 689 -51.11 -23.42 -3.56
CA MET A 689 -50.91 -22.68 -4.79
C MET A 689 -52.18 -22.69 -5.63
N ARG A 690 -52.54 -21.52 -6.17
CA ARG A 690 -53.56 -21.40 -7.22
C ARG A 690 -52.90 -21.03 -8.55
N GLU A 691 -53.24 -21.77 -9.59
CA GLU A 691 -52.74 -21.52 -10.94
C GLU A 691 -53.37 -20.24 -11.51
N TYR A 692 -52.52 -19.33 -12.01
CA TYR A 692 -52.96 -18.18 -12.78
C TYR A 692 -52.79 -18.48 -14.26
N LEU A 693 -53.89 -18.53 -15.00
CA LEU A 693 -53.90 -18.96 -16.42
C LEU A 693 -53.53 -17.83 -17.41
N GLY A 694 -53.13 -16.66 -16.92
CA GLY A 694 -52.76 -15.51 -17.74
C GLY A 694 -53.94 -14.63 -18.16
N ASN A 695 -53.69 -13.76 -19.13
CA ASN A 695 -54.69 -12.88 -19.77
C ASN A 695 -54.30 -12.67 -21.25
N ALA A 696 -55.02 -11.82 -21.99
CA ALA A 696 -54.76 -11.60 -23.42
C ALA A 696 -53.32 -11.11 -23.76
N ALA A 697 -52.57 -10.61 -22.78
CA ALA A 697 -51.21 -10.10 -22.95
C ALA A 697 -50.11 -11.05 -22.43
N VAL A 698 -50.46 -12.13 -21.71
CA VAL A 698 -49.50 -13.06 -21.10
C VAL A 698 -49.90 -14.49 -21.41
N THR A 699 -49.03 -15.23 -22.10
CA THR A 699 -49.30 -16.63 -22.45
C THR A 699 -49.41 -17.51 -21.20
N PRO A 700 -50.17 -18.62 -21.25
CA PRO A 700 -50.32 -19.53 -20.10
C PRO A 700 -48.98 -20.01 -19.51
N VAL A 701 -47.96 -20.24 -20.35
CA VAL A 701 -46.62 -20.65 -19.89
C VAL A 701 -45.90 -19.51 -19.16
N GLN A 702 -46.01 -18.27 -19.65
CA GLN A 702 -45.44 -17.10 -18.96
C GLN A 702 -46.15 -16.84 -17.63
N ALA A 703 -47.47 -17.01 -17.59
CA ALA A 703 -48.26 -16.90 -16.38
C ALA A 703 -47.84 -17.95 -15.33
N MET A 704 -47.68 -19.21 -15.75
CA MET A 704 -47.17 -20.29 -14.91
C MET A 704 -45.77 -19.99 -14.36
N GLY A 705 -44.84 -19.49 -15.19
CA GLY A 705 -43.51 -19.09 -14.74
C GLY A 705 -43.52 -17.97 -13.69
N ALA A 706 -44.40 -16.99 -13.84
CA ALA A 706 -44.60 -15.93 -12.86
C ALA A 706 -45.20 -16.49 -11.55
N THR A 707 -46.17 -17.41 -11.63
CA THR A 707 -46.75 -18.08 -10.47
C THR A 707 -45.69 -18.88 -9.69
N VAL A 708 -44.89 -19.70 -10.36
CA VAL A 708 -43.79 -20.46 -9.74
C VAL A 708 -42.79 -19.53 -9.05
N THR A 709 -42.38 -18.45 -9.72
CA THR A 709 -41.46 -17.45 -9.16
C THR A 709 -42.02 -16.79 -7.89
N TYR A 710 -43.32 -16.49 -7.89
CA TYR A 710 -44.01 -15.90 -6.75
C TYR A 710 -44.03 -16.83 -5.54
N TYR A 711 -44.53 -18.06 -5.69
CA TYR A 711 -44.61 -19.00 -4.56
C TYR A 711 -43.24 -19.44 -4.05
N ARG A 712 -42.24 -19.59 -4.95
CA ARG A 712 -40.87 -19.90 -4.55
C ARG A 712 -40.30 -18.87 -3.58
N ARG A 713 -40.61 -17.58 -3.79
CA ARG A 713 -40.15 -16.50 -2.90
C ARG A 713 -40.73 -16.65 -1.50
N TYR A 714 -42.04 -16.87 -1.39
CA TYR A 714 -42.70 -17.05 -0.09
C TYR A 714 -42.18 -18.27 0.67
N LEU A 715 -41.93 -19.38 -0.03
CA LEU A 715 -41.35 -20.57 0.58
C LEU A 715 -39.97 -20.30 1.18
N TYR A 716 -39.10 -19.58 0.47
CA TYR A 716 -37.78 -19.21 0.99
C TYR A 716 -37.87 -18.17 2.11
N SER A 717 -38.82 -17.22 2.05
CA SER A 717 -39.08 -16.30 3.14
C SER A 717 -39.51 -17.01 4.41
N LEU A 718 -40.39 -18.02 4.32
CA LEU A 718 -40.78 -18.87 5.44
C LEU A 718 -39.59 -19.69 5.97
N ALA A 719 -38.80 -20.29 5.08
CA ALA A 719 -37.65 -21.09 5.48
C ALA A 719 -36.58 -20.25 6.21
N LEU A 720 -36.40 -18.98 5.85
CA LEU A 720 -35.38 -18.10 6.40
C LEU A 720 -35.89 -17.12 7.49
N ASP A 721 -37.14 -17.28 7.94
CA ASP A 721 -37.80 -16.39 8.92
C ASP A 721 -37.75 -14.90 8.55
N LEU A 722 -38.02 -14.59 7.28
CA LEU A 722 -38.17 -13.21 6.84
C LEU A 722 -39.53 -12.66 7.28
N ALA A 723 -39.54 -11.91 8.39
CA ALA A 723 -40.73 -11.19 8.85
C ALA A 723 -40.99 -9.93 8.00
N GLU A 724 -42.14 -9.87 7.33
CA GLU A 724 -42.67 -8.62 6.81
C GLU A 724 -43.53 -7.94 7.90
N LYS A 725 -43.56 -6.61 7.95
CA LYS A 725 -44.44 -5.91 8.90
C LYS A 725 -45.90 -6.17 8.49
N ASP A 726 -46.70 -6.71 9.41
CA ASP A 726 -48.16 -6.87 9.26
C ASP A 726 -48.86 -5.49 9.32
N GLU A 727 -48.72 -4.69 8.26
CA GLU A 727 -49.61 -3.56 8.00
C GLU A 727 -50.54 -3.98 6.86
N LEU A 728 -51.81 -4.27 7.18
CA LEU A 728 -52.86 -4.47 6.19
C LEU A 728 -52.90 -3.24 5.28
N GLU A 729 -52.60 -3.40 3.99
CA GLU A 729 -52.62 -2.33 3.00
C GLU A 729 -54.04 -1.71 2.93
N GLU A 730 -54.20 -0.47 3.39
CA GLU A 730 -55.41 0.33 3.17
C GLU A 730 -55.55 0.64 1.67
N GLY A 731 -56.30 -0.21 0.95
CA GLY A 731 -56.48 -0.02 -0.50
C GLY A 731 -57.68 -0.72 -1.14
N PHE A 732 -58.50 -1.46 -0.38
CA PHE A 732 -59.73 -2.05 -0.88
C PHE A 732 -60.94 -1.15 -0.60
N ASN A 733 -61.06 0.01 -1.27
CA ASN A 733 -62.36 0.65 -1.49
C ASN A 733 -62.30 1.68 -2.62
N HIS A 734 -63.15 1.44 -3.64
CA HIS A 734 -63.36 2.34 -4.77
C HIS A 734 -64.26 3.52 -4.37
N VAL A 735 -63.76 4.76 -4.29
CA VAL A 735 -64.56 5.98 -4.47
C VAL A 735 -63.71 7.12 -5.07
N ALA A 736 -64.28 7.83 -6.04
CA ALA A 736 -63.73 9.00 -6.75
C ALA A 736 -63.66 10.27 -5.86
N PRO A 737 -62.87 11.30 -6.25
CA PRO A 737 -62.25 12.24 -5.32
C PRO A 737 -63.05 13.54 -5.11
N GLU A 738 -62.92 14.17 -3.92
CA GLU A 738 -62.90 15.65 -3.85
C GLU A 738 -62.18 16.25 -2.62
N ARG A 739 -61.11 17.00 -2.97
CA ARG A 739 -60.44 18.20 -2.44
C ARG A 739 -60.76 18.77 -1.04
N LYS A 740 -59.66 19.19 -0.37
CA LYS A 740 -59.38 20.62 -0.06
C LYS A 740 -57.86 20.90 0.00
N ALA A 741 -57.46 22.05 -0.55
CA ALA A 741 -56.08 22.47 -0.80
C ALA A 741 -55.44 23.21 0.40
N PRO A 742 -54.10 23.31 0.43
CA PRO A 742 -53.49 24.65 0.28
C PRO A 742 -52.39 24.75 -0.80
N ALA A 743 -52.14 26.00 -1.18
CA ALA A 743 -51.29 26.55 -2.25
C ALA A 743 -49.79 26.15 -2.24
N ALA A 744 -49.01 26.25 -3.32
CA ALA A 744 -49.25 26.37 -4.76
C ALA A 744 -48.14 25.55 -5.49
N PRO A 745 -48.47 24.53 -6.29
CA PRO A 745 -47.51 23.60 -6.92
C PRO A 745 -46.72 24.12 -8.13
N ALA A 746 -46.98 25.34 -8.61
CA ALA A 746 -46.61 25.76 -9.97
C ALA A 746 -45.10 25.74 -10.24
N GLN A 747 -44.26 26.25 -9.32
CA GLN A 747 -42.80 26.21 -9.49
C GLN A 747 -42.19 24.82 -9.28
N ARG A 748 -42.88 23.91 -8.55
CA ARG A 748 -42.38 22.55 -8.26
C ARG A 748 -42.75 21.54 -9.34
N GLN A 749 -43.82 21.76 -10.08
CA GLN A 749 -44.23 20.89 -11.18
C GLN A 749 -43.49 21.19 -12.47
N GLU A 750 -43.15 22.47 -12.76
CA GLU A 750 -42.34 22.82 -13.95
C GLU A 750 -40.93 22.20 -13.89
N VAL A 751 -40.25 22.30 -12.75
CA VAL A 751 -38.88 21.75 -12.59
C VAL A 751 -38.85 20.22 -12.65
N LYS A 752 -39.90 19.55 -12.16
CA LYS A 752 -39.98 18.08 -12.20
C LYS A 752 -40.26 17.56 -13.61
N ALA A 753 -41.06 18.30 -14.39
CA ALA A 753 -41.33 17.98 -15.79
C ALA A 753 -40.13 18.26 -16.70
N GLU A 754 -39.35 19.31 -16.42
CA GLU A 754 -38.06 19.55 -17.09
C GLU A 754 -37.11 18.39 -16.85
N LEU A 755 -36.81 18.02 -15.60
CA LEU A 755 -35.70 17.11 -15.25
C LEU A 755 -35.86 15.64 -15.64
N THR A 756 -37.07 15.20 -15.96
CA THR A 756 -37.40 13.77 -16.12
C THR A 756 -38.08 13.44 -17.44
N ALA A 757 -37.98 14.32 -18.43
CA ALA A 757 -38.48 14.07 -19.78
C ALA A 757 -37.70 12.91 -20.44
N PRO A 758 -38.34 12.14 -21.36
CA PRO A 758 -37.72 10.99 -22.01
C PRO A 758 -36.74 11.43 -23.11
N THR A 759 -35.53 11.81 -22.72
CA THR A 759 -34.38 12.08 -23.59
C THR A 759 -33.12 11.41 -23.04
N ASP A 760 -32.09 11.26 -23.89
CA ASP A 760 -30.86 10.54 -23.56
C ASP A 760 -30.28 10.93 -22.20
N LYS A 761 -29.92 9.93 -21.38
CA LYS A 761 -29.41 10.14 -20.02
C LYS A 761 -28.12 10.96 -20.05
N ALA A 762 -27.97 11.86 -19.07
CA ALA A 762 -26.75 12.63 -18.89
C ALA A 762 -25.53 11.71 -18.70
N THR A 763 -24.43 12.06 -19.37
CA THR A 763 -23.17 11.31 -19.23
C THR A 763 -22.60 11.51 -17.82
N THR A 764 -21.73 10.58 -17.40
CA THR A 764 -21.04 10.65 -16.11
C THR A 764 -20.27 11.96 -15.94
N LEU A 765 -19.74 12.52 -17.03
CA LEU A 765 -19.00 13.78 -17.01
C LEU A 765 -19.91 14.99 -16.72
N GLN A 766 -21.10 15.01 -17.31
CA GLN A 766 -22.09 16.08 -17.09
C GLN A 766 -22.67 16.02 -15.68
N ILE A 767 -22.98 14.82 -15.19
CA ILE A 767 -23.42 14.63 -13.80
C ILE A 767 -22.34 15.09 -12.80
N LYS A 768 -21.06 14.82 -13.09
CA LYS A 768 -19.93 15.30 -12.28
C LYS A 768 -19.80 16.82 -12.35
N GLY A 769 -20.00 17.43 -13.52
CA GLY A 769 -20.08 18.88 -13.70
C GLY A 769 -21.18 19.49 -12.83
N LEU A 770 -22.40 18.97 -12.91
CA LEU A 770 -23.55 19.43 -12.12
C LEU A 770 -23.29 19.34 -10.61
N LYS A 771 -22.75 18.21 -10.12
CA LYS A 771 -22.36 18.05 -8.71
C LYS A 771 -21.31 19.07 -8.28
N SER A 772 -20.37 19.41 -9.17
CA SER A 772 -19.32 20.39 -8.87
C SER A 772 -19.89 21.80 -8.72
N VAL A 773 -20.80 22.24 -9.59
CA VAL A 773 -21.40 23.58 -9.47
C VAL A 773 -22.38 23.66 -8.31
N LEU A 774 -23.13 22.60 -8.03
CA LEU A 774 -23.98 22.52 -6.82
C LEU A 774 -23.14 22.61 -5.53
N LYS A 775 -21.97 21.96 -5.50
CA LYS A 775 -21.05 22.07 -4.35
C LYS A 775 -20.55 23.50 -4.18
N LYS A 776 -20.13 24.15 -5.27
CA LYS A 776 -19.71 25.57 -5.24
C LYS A 776 -20.84 26.49 -4.76
N LEU A 777 -22.08 26.25 -5.20
CA LEU A 777 -23.25 27.00 -4.73
C LEU A 777 -23.52 26.79 -3.24
N LYS A 778 -23.37 25.55 -2.73
CA LYS A 778 -23.50 25.27 -1.30
C LYS A 778 -22.43 25.98 -0.47
N ASP A 779 -21.20 25.99 -0.96
CA ASP A 779 -20.07 26.62 -0.25
C ASP A 779 -20.17 28.16 -0.27
N ALA A 780 -20.76 28.74 -1.32
CA ALA A 780 -20.97 30.19 -1.46
C ALA A 780 -22.24 30.71 -0.76
N ASP A 781 -23.35 29.96 -0.82
CA ASP A 781 -24.62 30.28 -0.15
C ASP A 781 -25.22 29.04 0.53
N PRO A 782 -24.89 28.80 1.82
CA PRO A 782 -25.39 27.66 2.57
C PRO A 782 -26.91 27.59 2.69
N THR A 783 -27.64 28.70 2.49
CA THR A 783 -29.11 28.72 2.56
C THR A 783 -29.78 27.98 1.40
N LYS A 784 -29.03 27.66 0.33
CA LYS A 784 -29.52 26.91 -0.84
C LYS A 784 -29.42 25.40 -0.66
N GLU A 785 -28.98 24.90 0.48
CA GLU A 785 -28.81 23.47 0.75
C GLU A 785 -30.09 22.66 0.53
N GLU A 786 -31.25 23.21 0.90
CA GLU A 786 -32.54 22.54 0.70
C GLU A 786 -32.90 22.41 -0.78
N MET A 787 -32.56 23.40 -1.62
CA MET A 787 -32.74 23.34 -3.07
C MET A 787 -31.81 22.28 -3.69
N ILE A 788 -30.56 22.20 -3.24
CA ILE A 788 -29.59 21.21 -3.71
C ILE A 788 -30.05 19.79 -3.34
N ALA A 789 -30.53 19.61 -2.11
CA ALA A 789 -31.11 18.36 -1.66
C ALA A 789 -32.34 17.98 -2.50
N GLN A 790 -33.21 18.93 -2.82
CA GLN A 790 -34.37 18.69 -3.70
C GLN A 790 -33.96 18.28 -5.11
N ILE A 791 -32.94 18.90 -5.72
CA ILE A 791 -32.42 18.50 -7.04
C ILE A 791 -31.86 17.07 -6.98
N ALA A 792 -31.09 16.74 -5.94
CA ALA A 792 -30.56 15.40 -5.75
C ALA A 792 -31.68 14.36 -5.59
N VAL A 793 -32.75 14.69 -4.85
CA VAL A 793 -33.91 13.81 -4.68
C VAL A 793 -34.68 13.64 -5.99
N GLN A 794 -34.95 14.74 -6.71
CA GLN A 794 -35.70 14.72 -7.97
C GLN A 794 -34.98 13.92 -9.07
N THR A 795 -33.65 13.95 -9.07
CA THR A 795 -32.81 13.23 -10.04
C THR A 795 -32.34 11.85 -9.53
N LYS A 796 -32.88 11.37 -8.40
CA LYS A 796 -32.49 10.12 -7.72
C LYS A 796 -30.97 9.98 -7.54
N GLY A 797 -30.37 10.95 -6.85
CA GLY A 797 -28.93 11.01 -6.67
C GLY A 797 -28.18 11.29 -7.97
N PHE A 798 -28.79 12.06 -8.88
CA PHE A 798 -28.27 12.43 -10.19
C PHE A 798 -28.14 11.26 -11.19
N THR A 799 -28.89 10.17 -10.96
CA THR A 799 -28.88 8.96 -11.81
C THR A 799 -30.02 8.94 -12.84
N GLU A 800 -31.03 9.78 -12.65
CA GLU A 800 -32.17 9.98 -13.55
C GLU A 800 -32.30 11.47 -13.89
N ILE A 801 -31.46 11.93 -14.82
CA ILE A 801 -31.52 13.27 -15.42
C ILE A 801 -31.09 13.17 -16.89
N SER A 802 -31.78 13.88 -17.78
CA SER A 802 -31.41 13.90 -19.19
C SER A 802 -30.19 14.78 -19.45
N LYS A 803 -29.55 14.59 -20.61
CA LYS A 803 -28.42 15.40 -21.05
C LYS A 803 -28.75 16.90 -21.07
N SER A 804 -29.90 17.28 -21.64
CA SER A 804 -30.33 18.67 -21.78
C SER A 804 -30.60 19.32 -20.43
N ASP A 805 -31.25 18.61 -19.51
CA ASP A 805 -31.65 19.20 -18.23
C ASP A 805 -30.46 19.31 -17.28
N CYS A 806 -29.48 18.40 -17.42
CA CYS A 806 -28.22 18.48 -16.70
C CYS A 806 -27.42 19.73 -17.11
N GLU A 807 -27.34 20.02 -18.41
CA GLU A 807 -26.67 21.22 -18.93
C GLU A 807 -27.44 22.51 -18.57
N ALA A 808 -28.78 22.49 -18.63
CA ALA A 808 -29.62 23.61 -18.22
C ALA A 808 -29.45 23.94 -16.72
N LEU A 809 -29.42 22.92 -15.85
CA LEU A 809 -29.17 23.09 -14.42
C LEU A 809 -27.76 23.64 -14.15
N ILE A 810 -26.74 23.09 -14.81
CA ILE A 810 -25.35 23.60 -14.68
C ILE A 810 -25.33 25.09 -15.01
N THR A 811 -25.95 25.48 -16.12
CA THR A 811 -25.98 26.89 -16.57
C THR A 811 -26.71 27.76 -15.55
N ARG A 812 -27.92 27.37 -15.14
CA ARG A 812 -28.73 28.11 -14.17
C ARG A 812 -28.01 28.32 -12.83
N ILE A 813 -27.34 27.28 -12.32
CA ILE A 813 -26.59 27.34 -11.06
C ILE A 813 -25.33 28.19 -11.20
N THR A 814 -24.67 28.13 -12.36
CA THR A 814 -23.50 28.99 -12.64
C THR A 814 -23.90 30.46 -12.68
N THR A 815 -25.02 30.81 -13.31
CA THR A 815 -25.52 32.19 -13.33
C THR A 815 -25.93 32.68 -11.93
N MET A 816 -26.46 31.81 -11.07
CA MET A 816 -26.74 32.16 -9.66
C MET A 816 -25.45 32.45 -8.87
N LEU A 817 -24.37 31.72 -9.15
CA LEU A 817 -23.06 31.96 -8.56
C LEU A 817 -22.43 33.28 -9.04
N GLU A 818 -22.64 33.66 -10.30
CA GLU A 818 -22.13 34.91 -10.88
C GLU A 818 -22.89 36.15 -10.36
N GLY A 819 -24.22 36.05 -10.18
CA GLY A 819 -25.05 37.13 -9.62
C GLY A 819 -24.92 37.33 -8.10
N SER A 820 -24.16 36.48 -7.41
CA SER A 820 -23.86 36.62 -5.97
C SER A 820 -22.59 37.44 -5.69
N ASN A 821 -21.92 37.93 -6.74
CA ASN A 821 -20.70 38.74 -6.69
C ASN A 821 -20.91 40.23 -7.06
N GLU A 822 -22.17 40.71 -7.11
CA GLU A 822 -22.52 42.14 -7.19
C GLU A 822 -22.91 42.72 -5.82
#